data_AF-A0A9Q0ST93-F1
#
_entry.id   AF-A0A9Q0ST93-F1
#
_cell.length_a   1.000
_cell.length_b   1.000
_cell.length_c   1.000
_cell.angle_alpha   90.00
_cell.angle_beta   90.00
_cell.angle_gamma   90.00
#
_symmetry.space_group_name_H-M   'P 1'
#
loop_
_entity.id
_entity.type
_entity.pdbx_description
1 polymer ?
#
loop_
_entity_poly.entity_id
_entity_poly.type
_entity_poly.pdbx_seq_one_letter_code
_entity_poly.pdbx_strand_id
1 'polypeptide(L)'
;MDPPLLMSLLSLPRSLFSHSLSSPSHAITSRRNRCFSCSLSVSKTSNATSLAILWFKQDLRLDDHPGLLQASKFPALLPLYVFDHRILSRYNDEKLELVLYALEDLRKSLKKQGSNLMIRFGNAENVIKELVLEVKAADVFAEVEVEYHLREIMDVVEETLERMASFDRNPGIVLWQTPFYDIKNLKVLPASYDEFEKLQLTVTPPLLPPRLPSAEMELDWGLLPTLDNLKKFVNESPSKWNESWALLKEMSSETISQKQLSKSGKVSLNNSNFKHTKRKRPDKSVFVTQKQNVVGGGTNSVLNALAAYLRYLEGTTRDDWQEVHEKLRTAEIRDGASFFALFGPALCLGIISRRRVYHESIKYEKERNAGFLSPFGYSTATVSASADTVCSMEWYWLLLLRSQLSDGGAFPIRIWRWNGHLIQYTVVGNRGPAVLLVHGFGAFLEHFRDNISSISNDGNRVWAVTVLGFGKSEKPNVVYTELMWAELVRDFIIDVVREPVHLMGNSIGGYFVALVAYFWPALAQSVVLINSAGDIIPAYTSPQFTKVRATSGVTWLGARLLLFSLRLSLGSIVKSCYPNKTERVDDWLINEMLRASYDPGVLVVLESIFSFNLSLALNYLLEGFKGKVLIIQGMKDPITDSKSKVAMIKEHCPGVVIRELDSGHCPHDEKPEEVNSIICQWILTIESRVFSQACS
;
A
#
# COMPACT_ATOMS: atom_id res chain seq x y z
N MET A 1 9.29 21.74 26.59
CA MET A 1 10.18 21.45 25.45
C MET A 1 9.34 21.71 24.22
N ASP A 2 9.46 22.92 23.69
CA ASP A 2 8.72 23.41 22.53
C ASP A 2 9.29 22.75 21.26
N PRO A 3 8.45 22.29 20.30
CA PRO A 3 8.94 21.65 19.10
C PRO A 3 9.55 22.70 18.15
N PRO A 4 10.86 22.64 17.83
CA PRO A 4 11.55 23.68 17.07
C PRO A 4 11.18 23.72 15.57
N LEU A 5 10.41 22.75 15.07
CA LEU A 5 9.99 22.65 13.66
C LEU A 5 8.93 23.67 13.22
N LEU A 6 8.17 24.26 14.16
CA LEU A 6 6.97 25.04 13.82
C LEU A 6 7.26 26.55 13.54
N MET A 7 8.33 27.10 14.11
CA MET A 7 8.54 28.56 14.15
C MET A 7 9.31 29.14 12.96
N SER A 8 9.97 28.33 12.13
CA SER A 8 10.72 28.84 10.95
C SER A 8 9.85 29.03 9.70
N LEU A 9 8.62 28.52 9.68
CA LEU A 9 7.76 28.49 8.48
C LEU A 9 6.84 29.71 8.31
N LEU A 10 6.86 30.70 9.22
CA LEU A 10 5.81 31.74 9.33
C LEU A 10 6.17 33.17 8.87
N SER A 11 7.29 33.40 8.18
CA SER A 11 7.66 34.76 7.70
C SER A 11 7.63 34.91 6.16
N LEU A 12 6.71 35.74 5.65
CA LEU A 12 6.47 36.03 4.22
C LEU A 12 7.00 37.42 3.77
N PRO A 13 7.45 37.56 2.50
CA PRO A 13 7.13 38.76 1.70
C PRO A 13 6.66 38.48 0.24
N ARG A 14 6.09 39.53 -0.39
CA ARG A 14 5.24 39.56 -1.61
C ARG A 14 5.97 39.84 -2.95
N SER A 15 5.29 39.47 -4.06
CA SER A 15 5.33 39.99 -5.47
C SER A 15 6.31 39.31 -6.46
N LEU A 16 6.12 39.32 -7.80
CA LEU A 16 5.02 38.99 -8.74
C LEU A 16 5.65 38.91 -10.17
N PHE A 17 5.18 37.96 -11.01
CA PHE A 17 5.15 37.91 -12.50
C PHE A 17 6.42 37.83 -13.41
N SER A 18 6.55 36.70 -14.12
CA SER A 18 6.28 36.49 -15.57
C SER A 18 7.36 35.84 -16.48
N HIS A 19 6.85 34.92 -17.32
CA HIS A 19 7.24 34.50 -18.69
C HIS A 19 8.30 33.41 -19.01
N SER A 20 7.72 32.30 -19.51
CA SER A 20 7.92 31.68 -20.84
C SER A 20 8.85 30.48 -21.00
N LEU A 21 8.27 29.46 -21.63
CA LEU A 21 8.71 28.08 -21.81
C LEU A 21 9.50 27.87 -23.11
N SER A 22 10.43 26.93 -23.10
CA SER A 22 10.59 25.95 -24.20
C SER A 22 11.37 24.73 -23.72
N SER A 23 10.89 23.53 -24.06
CA SER A 23 11.54 22.24 -23.79
C SER A 23 11.52 21.38 -25.06
N PRO A 24 12.59 20.61 -25.37
CA PRO A 24 12.57 19.58 -26.40
C PRO A 24 12.46 18.17 -25.80
N SER A 25 11.80 17.31 -26.55
CA SER A 25 11.45 15.92 -26.22
C SER A 25 12.47 14.93 -26.80
N HIS A 26 12.71 13.82 -26.07
CA HIS A 26 13.29 12.61 -26.64
C HIS A 26 12.51 11.37 -26.20
N ALA A 27 12.27 10.50 -27.19
CA ALA A 27 11.33 9.39 -27.16
C ALA A 27 11.91 8.14 -26.50
N ILE A 28 11.09 7.47 -25.69
CA ILE A 28 11.33 6.11 -25.21
C ILE A 28 10.13 5.24 -25.61
N THR A 29 10.43 4.03 -26.05
CA THR A 29 9.60 3.06 -26.75
C THR A 29 8.31 2.67 -26.01
N SER A 30 7.19 2.89 -26.70
CA SER A 30 5.81 2.54 -26.34
C SER A 30 5.63 1.05 -26.01
N ARG A 31 5.02 0.75 -24.85
CA ARG A 31 4.30 -0.50 -24.60
C ARG A 31 2.81 -0.25 -24.82
N ARG A 32 2.11 -1.26 -25.36
CA ARG A 32 0.75 -1.19 -25.91
C ARG A 32 -0.24 -0.43 -25.01
N ASN A 33 -0.85 0.61 -25.57
CA ASN A 33 -2.03 1.30 -25.01
C ASN A 33 -3.19 0.31 -24.82
N ARG A 34 -3.49 -0.08 -23.57
CA ARG A 34 -4.76 -0.75 -23.25
C ARG A 34 -5.87 0.29 -23.28
N CYS A 35 -6.75 0.22 -24.26
CA CYS A 35 -7.93 1.06 -24.30
C CYS A 35 -8.96 0.51 -23.30
N PHE A 36 -9.03 1.11 -22.10
CA PHE A 36 -10.16 0.90 -21.19
C PHE A 36 -11.34 1.75 -21.67
N SER A 37 -11.87 1.45 -22.86
CA SER A 37 -13.16 2.01 -23.26
C SER A 37 -14.27 1.20 -22.58
N CYS A 38 -15.17 1.89 -21.89
CA CYS A 38 -16.50 1.38 -21.54
C CYS A 38 -17.38 1.18 -22.80
N SER A 39 -16.81 0.66 -23.88
CA SER A 39 -17.53 0.36 -25.11
C SER A 39 -18.03 -1.07 -25.02
N LEU A 40 -19.32 -1.18 -24.77
CA LEU A 40 -20.15 -2.35 -25.09
C LEU A 40 -19.90 -2.79 -26.55
N SER A 41 -18.94 -3.68 -26.77
CA SER A 41 -18.93 -4.50 -27.98
C SER A 41 -19.79 -5.72 -27.71
N VAL A 42 -21.09 -5.60 -27.98
CA VAL A 42 -21.97 -6.76 -28.15
C VAL A 42 -21.47 -7.50 -29.39
N SER A 43 -20.65 -8.54 -29.21
CA SER A 43 -20.32 -9.45 -30.29
C SER A 43 -21.57 -10.26 -30.65
N LYS A 44 -22.07 -10.03 -31.87
CA LYS A 44 -23.16 -10.79 -32.46
C LYS A 44 -22.78 -12.28 -32.56
N THR A 45 -23.80 -13.11 -32.30
CA THR A 45 -23.95 -14.56 -32.56
C THR A 45 -23.01 -15.52 -31.81
N SER A 46 -23.48 -16.06 -30.68
CA SER A 46 -22.92 -17.27 -30.06
C SER A 46 -23.65 -18.52 -30.55
N ASN A 47 -22.86 -19.53 -30.94
CA ASN A 47 -23.34 -20.91 -31.05
C ASN A 47 -23.86 -21.39 -29.70
N ALA A 48 -24.88 -22.26 -29.73
CA ALA A 48 -25.70 -22.70 -28.59
C ALA A 48 -24.96 -23.53 -27.49
N THR A 49 -23.63 -23.51 -27.43
CA THR A 49 -22.81 -24.37 -26.54
C THR A 49 -21.67 -23.63 -25.81
N SER A 50 -21.58 -22.30 -25.90
CA SER A 50 -20.42 -21.56 -25.35
C SER A 50 -20.46 -21.45 -23.81
N LEU A 51 -19.44 -21.98 -23.13
CA LEU A 51 -19.24 -21.85 -21.67
C LEU A 51 -18.32 -20.67 -21.35
N ALA A 52 -18.58 -19.94 -20.27
CA ALA A 52 -17.66 -18.93 -19.72
C ALA A 52 -16.97 -19.42 -18.44
N ILE A 53 -15.72 -19.02 -18.23
CA ILE A 53 -15.03 -19.19 -16.94
C ILE A 53 -15.03 -17.84 -16.23
N LEU A 54 -15.42 -17.79 -14.95
CA LEU A 54 -15.24 -16.61 -14.10
C LEU A 54 -14.13 -16.87 -13.09
N TRP A 55 -12.99 -16.21 -13.26
CA TRP A 55 -11.82 -16.38 -12.41
C TRP A 55 -11.83 -15.39 -11.23
N PHE A 56 -12.12 -15.93 -10.06
CA PHE A 56 -12.06 -15.25 -8.78
C PHE A 56 -10.60 -15.12 -8.29
N LYS A 57 -10.22 -13.91 -7.86
CA LYS A 57 -8.90 -13.61 -7.28
C LYS A 57 -9.05 -12.93 -5.92
N GLN A 58 -9.37 -11.64 -5.92
CA GLN A 58 -9.52 -10.81 -4.72
C GLN A 58 -10.93 -10.22 -4.58
N ASP A 59 -11.91 -10.65 -5.38
CA ASP A 59 -13.32 -10.26 -5.24
C ASP A 59 -14.21 -11.48 -5.00
N LEU A 60 -14.34 -11.91 -3.74
CA LEU A 60 -14.92 -13.20 -3.32
C LEU A 60 -16.41 -13.11 -2.93
N ARG A 61 -17.21 -12.34 -3.67
CA ARG A 61 -18.66 -12.20 -3.44
C ARG A 61 -19.50 -12.60 -4.65
N LEU A 62 -20.82 -12.71 -4.45
CA LEU A 62 -21.79 -12.88 -5.53
C LEU A 62 -22.71 -11.66 -5.71
N ASP A 63 -22.85 -10.83 -4.69
CA ASP A 63 -23.61 -9.59 -4.78
C ASP A 63 -22.76 -8.49 -5.42
N ASP A 64 -23.42 -7.52 -6.04
CA ASP A 64 -22.74 -6.35 -6.59
C ASP A 64 -21.53 -6.67 -7.49
N HIS A 65 -21.63 -7.74 -8.30
CA HIS A 65 -20.50 -8.27 -9.05
C HIS A 65 -20.74 -8.18 -10.58
N PRO A 66 -20.20 -7.15 -11.26
CA PRO A 66 -20.41 -6.95 -12.70
C PRO A 66 -19.90 -8.09 -13.58
N GLY A 67 -18.73 -8.66 -13.26
CA GLY A 67 -18.18 -9.81 -13.99
C GLY A 67 -19.10 -11.03 -13.98
N LEU A 68 -19.68 -11.35 -12.82
CA LEU A 68 -20.66 -12.42 -12.66
C LEU A 68 -21.94 -12.14 -13.45
N LEU A 69 -22.46 -10.91 -13.40
CA LEU A 69 -23.63 -10.50 -14.19
C LEU A 69 -23.40 -10.58 -15.71
N GLN A 70 -22.17 -10.30 -16.16
CA GLN A 70 -21.82 -10.42 -17.57
C GLN A 70 -21.62 -11.88 -17.98
N ALA A 71 -20.87 -12.64 -17.17
CA ALA A 71 -20.58 -14.05 -17.44
C ALA A 71 -21.83 -14.94 -17.32
N SER A 72 -22.82 -14.59 -16.49
CA SER A 72 -24.09 -15.31 -16.36
C SER A 72 -24.98 -15.25 -17.61
N LYS A 73 -24.63 -14.42 -18.60
CA LYS A 73 -25.33 -14.38 -19.89
C LYS A 73 -24.95 -15.54 -20.81
N PHE A 74 -23.89 -16.27 -20.48
CA PHE A 74 -23.50 -17.48 -21.19
C PHE A 74 -24.39 -18.66 -20.80
N PRO A 75 -24.70 -19.60 -21.71
CA PRO A 75 -25.47 -20.81 -21.42
C PRO A 75 -24.92 -21.66 -20.26
N ALA A 76 -23.61 -21.63 -20.03
CA ALA A 76 -22.96 -22.30 -18.92
C ALA A 76 -21.84 -21.42 -18.33
N LEU A 77 -21.64 -21.50 -17.02
CA LEU A 77 -20.66 -20.70 -16.29
C LEU A 77 -19.89 -21.59 -15.29
N LEU A 78 -18.56 -21.51 -15.34
CA LEU A 78 -17.64 -22.16 -14.41
C LEU A 78 -16.95 -21.12 -13.51
N PRO A 79 -17.39 -20.97 -12.25
CA PRO A 79 -16.67 -20.21 -11.22
C PRO A 79 -15.36 -20.91 -10.85
N LEU A 80 -14.22 -20.22 -10.97
CA LEU A 80 -12.88 -20.75 -10.72
C LEU A 80 -12.12 -19.93 -9.68
N TYR A 81 -11.50 -20.60 -8.72
CA TYR A 81 -10.45 -20.02 -7.87
C TYR A 81 -9.17 -20.86 -7.99
N VAL A 82 -8.04 -20.17 -8.22
CA VAL A 82 -6.72 -20.80 -8.35
C VAL A 82 -5.84 -20.38 -7.18
N PHE A 83 -5.38 -21.35 -6.40
CA PHE A 83 -4.33 -21.17 -5.41
C PHE A 83 -2.96 -21.11 -6.11
N ASP A 84 -2.53 -19.89 -6.40
CA ASP A 84 -1.25 -19.58 -7.04
C ASP A 84 -0.20 -19.17 -5.99
N HIS A 85 0.98 -19.83 -5.99
CA HIS A 85 2.05 -19.53 -5.02
C HIS A 85 2.49 -18.06 -5.04
N ARG A 86 2.47 -17.42 -6.22
CA ARG A 86 2.89 -16.02 -6.38
C ARG A 86 1.95 -15.06 -5.66
N ILE A 87 0.68 -15.43 -5.53
CA ILE A 87 -0.34 -14.67 -4.79
C ILE A 87 -0.25 -15.01 -3.29
N LEU A 88 -0.26 -16.30 -2.95
CA LEU A 88 -0.35 -16.76 -1.56
C LEU A 88 0.91 -16.51 -0.74
N SER A 89 2.09 -16.51 -1.35
CA SER A 89 3.36 -16.22 -0.65
C SER A 89 3.35 -14.84 0.01
N ARG A 90 2.46 -13.93 -0.41
CA ARG A 90 2.33 -12.59 0.18
C ARG A 90 1.37 -12.55 1.36
N TYR A 91 0.68 -13.65 1.67
CA TYR A 91 -0.34 -13.69 2.71
C TYR A 91 0.27 -14.23 4.00
N ASN A 92 -0.01 -13.55 5.10
CA ASN A 92 0.25 -14.09 6.42
C ASN A 92 -0.84 -15.14 6.78
N ASP A 93 -0.61 -15.88 7.85
CA ASP A 93 -1.53 -16.92 8.35
C ASP A 93 -2.96 -16.41 8.51
N GLU A 94 -3.11 -15.22 9.07
CA GLU A 94 -4.42 -14.59 9.30
C GLU A 94 -5.18 -14.32 7.99
N LYS A 95 -4.48 -13.85 6.95
CA LYS A 95 -5.07 -13.64 5.63
C LYS A 95 -5.36 -14.95 4.93
N LEU A 96 -4.54 -15.99 5.10
CA LEU A 96 -4.82 -17.33 4.59
C LEU A 96 -6.09 -17.92 5.21
N GLU A 97 -6.27 -17.78 6.53
CA GLU A 97 -7.51 -18.17 7.22
C GLU A 97 -8.72 -17.43 6.65
N LEU A 98 -8.61 -16.11 6.50
CA LEU A 98 -9.71 -15.29 6.00
C LEU A 98 -10.13 -15.67 4.58
N VAL A 99 -9.16 -15.95 3.69
CA VAL A 99 -9.41 -16.43 2.33
C VAL A 99 -10.14 -17.79 2.37
N LEU A 100 -9.72 -18.73 3.21
CA LEU A 100 -10.38 -20.03 3.32
C LEU A 100 -11.85 -19.89 3.73
N TYR A 101 -12.14 -19.07 4.73
CA TYR A 101 -13.53 -18.83 5.16
C TYR A 101 -14.35 -18.14 4.08
N ALA A 102 -13.79 -17.15 3.38
CA ALA A 102 -14.46 -16.48 2.27
C ALA A 102 -14.77 -17.46 1.13
N LEU A 103 -13.84 -18.34 0.75
CA LEU A 103 -14.04 -19.35 -0.28
C LEU A 103 -15.05 -20.43 0.12
N GLU A 104 -15.08 -20.82 1.39
CA GLU A 104 -16.07 -21.75 1.91
C GLU A 104 -17.49 -21.17 1.76
N ASP A 105 -17.69 -19.92 2.17
CA ASP A 105 -18.99 -19.25 2.05
C ASP A 105 -19.35 -18.91 0.60
N LEU A 106 -18.39 -18.53 -0.24
CA LEU A 106 -18.60 -18.34 -1.69
C LEU A 106 -19.07 -19.63 -2.34
N ARG A 107 -18.39 -20.76 -2.06
CA ARG A 107 -18.76 -22.08 -2.58
C ARG A 107 -20.16 -22.51 -2.12
N LYS A 108 -20.49 -22.30 -0.84
CA LYS A 108 -21.84 -22.55 -0.31
C LYS A 108 -22.89 -21.69 -1.02
N SER A 109 -22.59 -20.43 -1.28
CA SER A 109 -23.50 -19.49 -1.94
C SER A 109 -23.74 -19.85 -3.40
N LEU A 110 -22.70 -20.28 -4.12
CA LEU A 110 -22.81 -20.80 -5.49
C LEU A 110 -23.66 -22.09 -5.54
N LYS A 111 -23.45 -23.02 -4.59
CA LYS A 111 -24.25 -24.25 -4.48
C LYS A 111 -25.74 -23.99 -4.26
N LYS A 112 -26.10 -22.98 -3.46
CA LYS A 112 -27.49 -22.57 -3.27
C LYS A 112 -28.15 -22.05 -4.56
N GLN A 113 -27.36 -21.60 -5.54
CA GLN A 113 -27.84 -21.15 -6.85
C GLN A 113 -27.73 -22.22 -7.93
N GLY A 114 -27.45 -23.49 -7.57
CA GLY A 114 -27.31 -24.59 -8.52
C GLY A 114 -25.98 -24.60 -9.29
N SER A 115 -24.97 -23.88 -8.81
CA SER A 115 -23.60 -23.88 -9.35
C SER A 115 -22.61 -24.41 -8.31
N ASN A 116 -21.30 -24.31 -8.55
CA ASN A 116 -20.27 -24.69 -7.58
C ASN A 116 -18.99 -23.88 -7.84
N LEU A 117 -18.07 -23.87 -6.88
CA LEU A 117 -16.76 -23.25 -7.03
C LEU A 117 -15.72 -24.32 -7.36
N MET A 118 -15.05 -24.16 -8.50
CA MET A 118 -13.91 -24.95 -8.93
C MET A 118 -12.65 -24.50 -8.18
N ILE A 119 -11.98 -25.42 -7.51
CA ILE A 119 -10.72 -25.16 -6.79
C ILE A 119 -9.57 -25.88 -7.50
N ARG A 120 -8.51 -25.13 -7.80
CA ARG A 120 -7.27 -25.64 -8.41
C ARG A 120 -6.03 -25.06 -7.74
N PHE A 121 -4.91 -25.75 -7.89
CA PHE A 121 -3.60 -25.35 -7.40
C PHE A 121 -2.62 -25.26 -8.57
N GLY A 122 -1.70 -24.29 -8.50
CA GLY A 122 -0.63 -24.13 -9.48
C GLY A 122 -0.61 -22.73 -10.08
N ASN A 123 0.18 -22.55 -11.14
CA ASN A 123 0.27 -21.29 -11.85
C ASN A 123 -1.03 -21.03 -12.62
N ALA A 124 -1.63 -19.86 -12.43
CA ALA A 124 -2.92 -19.49 -13.02
C ALA A 124 -2.97 -19.72 -14.54
N GLU A 125 -1.92 -19.38 -15.28
CA GLU A 125 -1.83 -19.55 -16.73
C GLU A 125 -1.95 -21.02 -17.17
N ASN A 126 -1.36 -21.95 -16.44
CA ASN A 126 -1.39 -23.37 -16.78
C ASN A 126 -2.77 -23.95 -16.46
N VAL A 127 -3.28 -23.67 -15.26
CA VAL A 127 -4.60 -24.13 -14.80
C VAL A 127 -5.71 -23.61 -15.70
N ILE A 128 -5.69 -22.32 -16.04
CA ILE A 128 -6.72 -21.72 -16.89
C ILE A 128 -6.61 -22.28 -18.31
N LYS A 129 -5.41 -22.43 -18.87
CA LYS A 129 -5.21 -23.04 -20.18
C LYS A 129 -5.78 -24.46 -20.26
N GLU A 130 -5.47 -25.30 -19.26
CA GLU A 130 -5.97 -26.67 -19.18
C GLU A 130 -7.50 -26.70 -19.09
N LEU A 131 -8.09 -25.89 -18.21
CA LEU A 131 -9.55 -25.81 -18.07
C LEU A 131 -10.22 -25.31 -19.35
N VAL A 132 -9.69 -24.27 -19.98
CA VAL A 132 -10.22 -23.74 -21.24
C VAL A 132 -10.28 -24.82 -22.32
N LEU A 133 -9.26 -25.69 -22.41
CA LEU A 133 -9.25 -26.83 -23.33
C LEU A 133 -10.27 -27.91 -22.92
N GLU A 134 -10.32 -28.26 -21.63
CA GLU A 134 -11.20 -29.30 -21.08
C GLU A 134 -12.68 -28.97 -21.32
N VAL A 135 -13.09 -27.74 -21.01
CA VAL A 135 -14.51 -27.34 -21.06
C VAL A 135 -14.87 -26.55 -22.31
N LYS A 136 -13.92 -26.35 -23.23
CA LYS A 136 -14.07 -25.54 -24.45
C LYS A 136 -14.66 -24.16 -24.16
N ALA A 137 -14.10 -23.49 -23.15
CA ALA A 137 -14.59 -22.18 -22.71
C ALA A 137 -14.40 -21.14 -23.84
N ALA A 138 -15.41 -20.30 -24.04
CA ALA A 138 -15.39 -19.24 -25.03
C ALA A 138 -14.63 -18.01 -24.56
N ASP A 139 -14.77 -17.63 -23.28
CA ASP A 139 -14.15 -16.45 -22.70
C ASP A 139 -13.86 -16.67 -21.20
N VAL A 140 -12.80 -16.03 -20.69
CA VAL A 140 -12.41 -16.02 -19.28
C VAL A 140 -12.62 -14.62 -18.70
N PHE A 141 -13.48 -14.50 -17.70
CA PHE A 141 -13.79 -13.24 -17.03
C PHE A 141 -12.90 -13.04 -15.81
N ALA A 142 -12.28 -11.86 -15.69
CA ALA A 142 -11.40 -11.53 -14.56
C ALA A 142 -11.49 -10.04 -14.19
N GLU A 143 -11.35 -9.72 -12.90
CA GLU A 143 -11.30 -8.34 -12.44
C GLU A 143 -10.03 -7.62 -12.91
N VAL A 144 -10.15 -6.33 -13.25
CA VAL A 144 -9.03 -5.40 -13.48
C VAL A 144 -8.20 -5.22 -12.20
N GLU A 145 -6.89 -5.34 -12.33
CA GLU A 145 -5.96 -5.24 -11.20
C GLU A 145 -5.05 -4.04 -11.31
N VAL A 146 -4.78 -3.38 -10.18
CA VAL A 146 -3.79 -2.29 -10.10
C VAL A 146 -2.45 -2.75 -9.52
N GLU A 147 -2.44 -3.84 -8.73
CA GLU A 147 -1.21 -4.38 -8.13
C GLU A 147 -0.31 -5.00 -9.20
N TYR A 148 0.98 -4.65 -9.16
CA TYR A 148 1.94 -5.03 -10.19
C TYR A 148 2.03 -6.55 -10.40
N HIS A 149 2.17 -7.33 -9.33
CA HIS A 149 2.31 -8.78 -9.41
C HIS A 149 1.05 -9.48 -9.94
N LEU A 150 -0.16 -8.99 -9.60
CA LEU A 150 -1.40 -9.58 -10.12
C LEU A 150 -1.56 -9.27 -11.61
N ARG A 151 -1.19 -8.06 -12.02
CA ARG A 151 -1.13 -7.69 -13.44
C ARG A 151 -0.15 -8.56 -14.21
N GLU A 152 1.03 -8.83 -13.68
CA GLU A 152 1.99 -9.75 -14.34
C GLU A 152 1.39 -11.15 -14.54
N ILE A 153 0.70 -11.70 -13.53
CA ILE A 153 0.03 -13.00 -13.67
C ILE A 153 -1.05 -12.93 -14.75
N MET A 154 -1.87 -11.86 -14.75
CA MET A 154 -2.92 -11.68 -15.74
C MET A 154 -2.37 -11.53 -17.16
N ASP A 155 -1.26 -10.82 -17.34
CA ASP A 155 -0.60 -10.65 -18.63
C ASP A 155 -0.08 -12.00 -19.16
N VAL A 156 0.50 -12.84 -18.29
CA VAL A 156 0.93 -14.19 -18.67
C VAL A 156 -0.26 -15.08 -19.04
N VAL A 157 -1.39 -14.97 -18.32
CA VAL A 157 -2.64 -15.68 -18.67
C VAL A 157 -3.15 -15.23 -20.04
N GLU A 158 -3.24 -13.91 -20.27
CA GLU A 158 -3.68 -13.32 -21.54
C GLU A 158 -2.81 -13.79 -22.71
N GLU A 159 -1.48 -13.66 -22.60
CA GLU A 159 -0.53 -14.15 -23.61
C GLU A 159 -0.64 -15.66 -23.85
N THR A 160 -0.94 -16.44 -22.81
CA THR A 160 -1.10 -17.89 -22.91
C THR A 160 -2.36 -18.24 -23.70
N LEU A 161 -3.47 -17.54 -23.46
CA LEU A 161 -4.73 -17.74 -24.19
C LEU A 161 -4.61 -17.28 -25.65
N GLU A 162 -3.94 -16.14 -25.92
CA GLU A 162 -3.72 -15.64 -27.28
C GLU A 162 -2.95 -16.64 -28.16
N ARG A 163 -1.98 -17.37 -27.58
CA ARG A 163 -1.15 -18.36 -28.29
C ARG A 163 -1.84 -19.70 -28.53
N MET A 164 -3.05 -19.93 -28.01
CA MET A 164 -3.79 -21.17 -28.26
C MET A 164 -4.23 -21.21 -29.72
N ALA A 165 -3.74 -22.17 -30.51
CA ALA A 165 -4.07 -22.28 -31.94
C ALA A 165 -5.24 -23.23 -32.24
N SER A 166 -6.06 -23.55 -31.22
CA SER A 166 -6.91 -24.76 -31.23
C SER A 166 -8.41 -24.50 -31.40
N PHE A 167 -8.85 -23.27 -31.62
CA PHE A 167 -10.27 -22.91 -31.71
C PHE A 167 -10.56 -22.02 -32.92
N ASP A 168 -11.77 -22.14 -33.49
CA ASP A 168 -12.27 -21.24 -34.55
C ASP A 168 -12.27 -19.77 -34.11
N ARG A 169 -12.43 -19.53 -32.80
CA ARG A 169 -12.20 -18.26 -32.11
C ARG A 169 -11.35 -18.55 -30.87
N ASN A 170 -10.17 -17.95 -30.77
CA ASN A 170 -9.36 -18.06 -29.57
C ASN A 170 -10.09 -17.46 -28.36
N PRO A 171 -10.08 -18.15 -27.21
CA PRO A 171 -10.73 -17.65 -26.01
C PRO A 171 -10.05 -16.37 -25.53
N GLY A 172 -10.85 -15.33 -25.31
CA GLY A 172 -10.35 -14.04 -24.83
C GLY A 172 -10.41 -13.94 -23.31
N ILE A 173 -9.60 -13.04 -22.75
CA ILE A 173 -9.80 -12.56 -21.38
C ILE A 173 -10.70 -11.31 -21.42
N VAL A 174 -11.80 -11.35 -20.66
CA VAL A 174 -12.74 -10.23 -20.53
C VAL A 174 -12.55 -9.59 -19.16
N LEU A 175 -11.97 -8.40 -19.17
CA LEU A 175 -11.71 -7.65 -17.95
C LEU A 175 -12.93 -6.83 -17.52
N TRP A 176 -13.26 -6.89 -16.22
CA TRP A 176 -14.36 -6.14 -15.63
C TRP A 176 -13.92 -5.35 -14.40
N GLN A 177 -14.69 -4.34 -14.03
CA GLN A 177 -14.47 -3.50 -12.85
C GLN A 177 -15.80 -3.23 -12.15
N THR A 178 -15.76 -2.92 -10.84
CA THR A 178 -16.93 -2.46 -10.09
C THR A 178 -16.99 -0.93 -10.13
N PRO A 179 -17.81 -0.30 -11.00
CA PRO A 179 -17.85 1.15 -11.07
C PRO A 179 -18.47 1.69 -9.78
N PHE A 180 -17.69 2.38 -8.96
CA PHE A 180 -18.24 3.07 -7.78
C PHE A 180 -18.94 4.35 -8.23
N TYR A 181 -18.26 5.18 -9.02
CA TYR A 181 -18.80 6.40 -9.62
C TYR A 181 -19.22 6.18 -11.08
N ASP A 182 -20.18 6.97 -11.57
CA ASP A 182 -20.57 6.99 -12.99
C ASP A 182 -19.50 7.69 -13.85
N ILE A 183 -18.39 7.00 -14.09
CA ILE A 183 -17.25 7.50 -14.87
C ILE A 183 -17.38 7.05 -16.32
N LYS A 184 -17.59 8.01 -17.22
CA LYS A 184 -17.68 7.76 -18.66
C LYS A 184 -16.30 7.54 -19.32
N ASN A 185 -15.27 8.24 -18.86
CA ASN A 185 -13.93 8.15 -19.41
C ASN A 185 -12.86 8.36 -18.34
N LEU A 186 -12.12 7.28 -18.02
CA LEU A 186 -11.04 7.29 -17.03
C LEU A 186 -9.91 8.29 -17.38
N LYS A 187 -9.68 8.55 -18.67
CA LYS A 187 -8.61 9.48 -19.12
C LYS A 187 -8.91 10.94 -18.79
N VAL A 188 -10.19 11.28 -18.58
CA VAL A 188 -10.64 12.65 -18.30
C VAL A 188 -10.72 12.93 -16.79
N LEU A 189 -10.46 11.93 -15.95
CA LEU A 189 -10.42 12.16 -14.50
C LEU A 189 -9.30 13.15 -14.14
N PRO A 190 -9.56 14.11 -13.23
CA PRO A 190 -8.56 15.07 -12.79
C PRO A 190 -7.44 14.41 -11.98
N ALA A 191 -6.31 15.11 -11.85
CA ALA A 191 -5.12 14.58 -11.15
C ALA A 191 -5.19 14.80 -9.64
N SER A 192 -5.88 15.84 -9.21
CA SER A 192 -6.09 16.14 -7.81
C SER A 192 -7.48 15.74 -7.35
N TYR A 193 -7.56 15.41 -6.06
CA TYR A 193 -8.80 15.00 -5.43
C TYR A 193 -9.81 16.16 -5.32
N ASP A 194 -9.35 17.39 -5.09
CA ASP A 194 -10.24 18.55 -4.98
C ASP A 194 -10.95 18.88 -6.31
N GLU A 195 -10.29 18.67 -7.44
CA GLU A 195 -10.91 18.76 -8.76
C GLU A 195 -11.87 17.59 -9.00
N PHE A 196 -11.53 16.39 -8.52
CA PHE A 196 -12.41 15.23 -8.59
C PHE A 196 -13.72 15.47 -7.81
N GLU A 197 -13.65 16.03 -6.61
CA GLU A 197 -14.83 16.38 -5.81
C GLU A 197 -15.72 17.42 -6.51
N LYS A 198 -15.13 18.38 -7.24
CA LYS A 198 -15.90 19.38 -8.02
C LYS A 198 -16.71 18.76 -9.16
N LEU A 199 -16.38 17.56 -9.63
CA LEU A 199 -17.16 16.85 -10.63
C LEU A 199 -18.52 16.35 -10.09
N GLN A 200 -18.66 16.23 -8.77
CA GLN A 200 -19.87 15.76 -8.10
C GLN A 200 -20.43 14.47 -8.70
N LEU A 201 -19.54 13.51 -8.99
CA LEU A 201 -19.93 12.25 -9.63
C LEU A 201 -20.87 11.46 -8.73
N THR A 202 -21.98 11.00 -9.32
CA THR A 202 -22.95 10.16 -8.62
C THR A 202 -22.39 8.76 -8.39
N VAL A 203 -22.53 8.28 -7.16
CA VAL A 203 -22.25 6.87 -6.83
C VAL A 203 -23.34 5.99 -7.43
N THR A 204 -22.94 4.97 -8.17
CA THR A 204 -23.88 4.04 -8.80
C THR A 204 -24.52 3.11 -7.76
N PRO A 205 -25.77 2.65 -7.95
CA PRO A 205 -26.40 1.70 -7.04
C PRO A 205 -25.76 0.31 -7.15
N PRO A 206 -25.72 -0.48 -6.07
CA PRO A 206 -25.26 -1.86 -6.11
C PRO A 206 -26.10 -2.72 -7.07
N LEU A 207 -25.46 -3.65 -7.78
CA LEU A 207 -26.11 -4.61 -8.67
C LEU A 207 -26.77 -5.74 -7.88
N LEU A 208 -27.92 -6.20 -8.37
CA LEU A 208 -28.55 -7.42 -7.88
C LEU A 208 -27.76 -8.65 -8.33
N PRO A 209 -27.65 -9.69 -7.49
CA PRO A 209 -27.05 -10.97 -7.89
C PRO A 209 -27.79 -11.55 -9.10
N PRO A 210 -27.08 -11.97 -10.17
CA PRO A 210 -27.72 -12.61 -11.32
C PRO A 210 -28.21 -14.01 -10.97
N ARG A 211 -29.19 -14.51 -11.73
CA ARG A 211 -29.52 -15.95 -11.72
C ARG A 211 -28.47 -16.68 -12.55
N LEU A 212 -27.80 -17.66 -11.95
CA LEU A 212 -26.79 -18.45 -12.64
C LEU A 212 -27.42 -19.51 -13.56
N PRO A 213 -26.80 -19.81 -14.71
CA PRO A 213 -27.23 -20.91 -15.56
C PRO A 213 -27.07 -22.24 -14.82
N SER A 214 -28.11 -23.08 -14.89
CA SER A 214 -28.06 -24.45 -14.38
C SER A 214 -27.57 -25.36 -15.49
N ALA A 215 -26.28 -25.68 -15.47
CA ALA A 215 -25.68 -26.68 -16.33
C ALA A 215 -25.13 -27.81 -15.44
N GLU A 216 -25.65 -29.03 -15.61
CA GLU A 216 -25.03 -30.20 -15.01
C GLU A 216 -23.70 -30.45 -15.70
N MET A 217 -22.61 -30.26 -14.96
CA MET A 217 -21.25 -30.42 -15.43
C MET A 217 -20.60 -31.52 -14.59
N GLU A 218 -20.34 -32.67 -15.21
CA GLU A 218 -19.57 -33.76 -14.60
C GLU A 218 -18.07 -33.41 -14.59
N LEU A 219 -17.68 -32.49 -13.72
CA LEU A 219 -16.28 -32.08 -13.52
C LEU A 219 -15.80 -32.39 -12.10
N ASP A 220 -14.49 -32.61 -11.95
CA ASP A 220 -13.86 -32.58 -10.63
C ASP A 220 -13.78 -31.13 -10.13
N TRP A 221 -14.69 -30.77 -9.23
CA TRP A 221 -14.76 -29.43 -8.64
C TRP A 221 -13.61 -29.09 -7.68
N GLY A 222 -12.76 -30.06 -7.31
CA GLY A 222 -11.70 -29.91 -6.33
C GLY A 222 -12.20 -29.73 -4.89
N LEU A 223 -11.39 -30.10 -3.91
CA LEU A 223 -11.70 -29.91 -2.49
C LEU A 223 -11.20 -28.55 -2.00
N LEU A 224 -11.92 -27.95 -1.03
CA LEU A 224 -11.37 -26.81 -0.31
C LEU A 224 -10.22 -27.30 0.57
N PRO A 225 -9.03 -26.68 0.50
CA PRO A 225 -7.90 -27.10 1.31
C PRO A 225 -8.07 -26.71 2.78
N THR A 226 -7.30 -27.37 3.64
CA THR A 226 -7.11 -26.90 5.03
C THR A 226 -6.04 -25.81 5.08
N LEU A 227 -5.96 -25.08 6.19
CA LEU A 227 -4.88 -24.11 6.43
C LEU A 227 -3.50 -24.79 6.35
N ASP A 228 -3.37 -26.00 6.89
CA ASP A 228 -2.12 -26.76 6.87
C ASP A 228 -1.72 -27.12 5.43
N ASN A 229 -2.69 -27.47 4.57
CA ASN A 229 -2.44 -27.69 3.14
C ASN A 229 -1.93 -26.42 2.46
N LEU A 230 -2.53 -25.26 2.74
CA LEU A 230 -2.09 -23.99 2.15
C LEU A 230 -0.70 -23.59 2.62
N LYS A 231 -0.40 -23.71 3.90
CA LYS A 231 0.93 -23.43 4.45
C LYS A 231 1.99 -24.32 3.83
N LYS A 232 1.70 -25.62 3.73
CA LYS A 232 2.60 -26.58 3.06
C LYS A 232 2.84 -26.18 1.61
N PHE A 233 1.78 -25.86 0.87
CA PHE A 233 1.89 -25.37 -0.51
C PHE A 233 2.74 -24.09 -0.58
N VAL A 234 2.47 -23.06 0.23
CA VAL A 234 3.28 -21.82 0.24
C VAL A 234 4.78 -22.12 0.49
N ASN A 235 5.09 -23.04 1.39
CA ASN A 235 6.46 -23.42 1.75
C ASN A 235 7.16 -24.29 0.69
N GLU A 236 6.42 -25.03 -0.13
CA GLU A 236 6.95 -25.88 -1.21
C GLU A 236 7.35 -25.08 -2.47
N SER A 237 7.19 -23.74 -2.46
CA SER A 237 7.53 -22.88 -3.60
C SER A 237 9.02 -23.01 -3.99
N PRO A 238 9.35 -23.22 -5.28
CA PRO A 238 10.74 -23.35 -5.76
C PRO A 238 11.60 -22.10 -5.55
N SER A 239 10.97 -20.93 -5.39
CA SER A 239 11.64 -19.72 -4.93
C SER A 239 11.97 -19.88 -3.46
N LYS A 240 13.20 -20.32 -3.15
CA LYS A 240 13.77 -20.40 -1.79
C LYS A 240 13.40 -19.16 -0.97
N TRP A 241 12.27 -19.23 -0.27
CA TRP A 241 11.89 -18.28 0.76
C TRP A 241 12.85 -18.56 1.90
N ASN A 242 13.80 -17.65 2.11
CA ASN A 242 14.75 -17.79 3.19
C ASN A 242 13.96 -17.73 4.52
N GLU A 243 13.86 -18.84 5.25
CA GLU A 243 13.11 -18.93 6.52
C GLU A 243 13.54 -17.82 7.51
N SER A 244 14.78 -17.36 7.42
CA SER A 244 15.30 -16.22 8.19
C SER A 244 14.53 -14.91 7.94
N TRP A 245 13.95 -14.69 6.76
CA TRP A 245 13.26 -13.45 6.38
C TRP A 245 11.80 -13.44 6.83
N ALA A 246 11.14 -14.60 6.86
CA ALA A 246 9.81 -14.74 7.44
C ALA A 246 9.81 -14.36 8.94
N LEU A 247 10.84 -14.80 9.68
CA LEU A 247 11.02 -14.42 11.09
C LEU A 247 11.23 -12.91 11.28
N LEU A 248 11.94 -12.23 10.36
CA LEU A 248 12.13 -10.77 10.45
C LEU A 248 10.82 -10.00 10.29
N LYS A 249 9.90 -10.51 9.47
CA LYS A 249 8.57 -9.91 9.25
C LYS A 249 7.64 -10.05 10.46
N GLU A 250 7.74 -11.17 11.17
CA GLU A 250 6.92 -11.43 12.37
C GLU A 250 7.40 -10.68 13.62
N MET A 251 8.68 -10.30 13.66
CA MET A 251 9.21 -9.51 14.77
C MET A 251 8.85 -8.03 14.59
N SER A 252 7.88 -7.55 15.39
CA SER A 252 7.61 -6.12 15.48
C SER A 252 8.80 -5.37 16.07
N SER A 253 8.96 -4.12 15.65
CA SER A 253 9.97 -3.21 16.19
C SER A 253 9.84 -3.02 17.71
N GLU A 254 8.62 -3.01 18.28
CA GLU A 254 8.42 -2.96 19.73
C GLU A 254 8.87 -4.25 20.43
N THR A 255 8.65 -5.41 19.80
CA THR A 255 9.06 -6.71 20.35
C THR A 255 10.59 -6.82 20.42
N ILE A 256 11.29 -6.35 19.38
CA ILE A 256 12.76 -6.32 19.37
C ILE A 256 13.25 -5.35 20.44
N SER A 257 12.63 -4.18 20.55
CA SER A 257 12.96 -3.18 21.56
C SER A 257 12.82 -3.72 22.98
N GLN A 258 11.72 -4.42 23.29
CA GLN A 258 11.51 -5.07 24.59
C GLN A 258 12.54 -6.16 24.87
N LYS A 259 12.88 -6.98 23.87
CA LYS A 259 13.94 -8.01 24.00
C LYS A 259 15.32 -7.38 24.26
N GLN A 260 15.65 -6.27 23.61
CA GLN A 260 16.93 -5.57 23.82
C GLN A 260 16.98 -4.87 25.18
N LEU A 261 15.88 -4.24 25.62
CA LEU A 261 15.72 -3.69 26.97
C LEU A 261 15.88 -4.77 28.06
N SER A 262 15.35 -5.98 27.83
CA SER A 262 15.47 -7.11 28.78
C SER A 262 16.88 -7.69 28.90
N LYS A 263 17.77 -7.47 27.92
CA LYS A 263 19.19 -7.85 28.04
C LYS A 263 19.98 -6.95 28.99
N SER A 264 19.44 -5.77 29.34
CA SER A 264 20.03 -4.82 30.30
C SER A 264 19.47 -4.91 31.72
N GLY A 265 18.49 -5.78 31.99
CA GLY A 265 17.92 -5.96 33.32
C GLY A 265 17.13 -7.25 33.43
N LYS A 266 17.45 -8.10 34.43
CA LYS A 266 16.75 -9.36 34.73
C LYS A 266 15.25 -9.10 34.93
N VAL A 267 14.45 -9.32 33.89
CA VAL A 267 13.01 -9.49 33.99
C VAL A 267 12.66 -10.75 33.21
N SER A 268 12.13 -11.74 33.93
CA SER A 268 11.58 -12.97 33.37
C SER A 268 10.36 -12.62 32.53
N LEU A 269 10.52 -12.60 31.20
CA LEU A 269 9.38 -12.65 30.30
C LEU A 269 8.87 -14.09 30.24
N ASN A 270 7.64 -14.28 30.70
CA ASN A 270 6.86 -15.47 30.41
C ASN A 270 6.79 -15.61 28.88
N ASN A 271 7.50 -16.60 28.34
CA ASN A 271 7.19 -17.15 27.04
C ASN A 271 5.76 -17.69 27.12
N SER A 272 4.77 -16.88 26.74
CA SER A 272 3.52 -17.44 26.24
C SER A 272 3.86 -18.10 24.91
N ASN A 273 4.34 -19.35 25.00
CA ASN A 273 4.24 -20.29 23.92
C ASN A 273 2.78 -20.24 23.47
N PHE A 274 2.52 -19.61 22.31
CA PHE A 274 1.27 -19.77 21.60
C PHE A 274 1.21 -21.25 21.23
N LYS A 275 0.69 -22.07 22.14
CA LYS A 275 0.23 -23.41 21.81
C LYS A 275 -0.84 -23.20 20.76
N HIS A 276 -0.54 -23.58 19.51
CA HIS A 276 -1.52 -23.83 18.46
C HIS A 276 -2.49 -24.91 18.95
N THR A 277 -3.43 -24.51 19.81
CA THR A 277 -4.60 -25.31 20.11
C THR A 277 -5.57 -25.02 18.99
N LYS A 278 -6.00 -26.07 18.27
CA LYS A 278 -7.14 -26.02 17.35
C LYS A 278 -8.37 -25.57 18.14
N ARG A 279 -8.55 -24.26 18.32
CA ARG A 279 -9.79 -23.71 18.88
C ARG A 279 -10.85 -23.83 17.79
N LYS A 280 -11.88 -24.63 18.07
CA LYS A 280 -13.10 -24.66 17.24
C LYS A 280 -13.67 -23.25 17.18
N ARG A 281 -14.13 -22.86 15.99
CA ARG A 281 -14.94 -21.67 15.70
C ARG A 281 -15.92 -21.42 16.86
N PRO A 282 -15.98 -20.21 17.45
CA PRO A 282 -17.15 -19.84 18.25
C PRO A 282 -18.36 -19.89 17.32
N ASP A 283 -19.32 -20.78 17.60
CA ASP A 283 -20.53 -20.89 16.78
C ASP A 283 -21.12 -19.50 16.57
N LYS A 284 -21.26 -19.09 15.30
CA LYS A 284 -21.87 -17.83 14.82
C LYS A 284 -21.06 -16.53 14.90
N SER A 285 -19.80 -16.51 15.35
CA SER A 285 -18.97 -15.29 15.31
C SER A 285 -18.62 -14.85 13.88
N VAL A 286 -18.57 -13.54 13.66
CA VAL A 286 -18.09 -12.90 12.41
C VAL A 286 -16.58 -12.63 12.43
N PHE A 287 -15.92 -12.81 13.58
CA PHE A 287 -14.47 -12.64 13.75
C PHE A 287 -13.77 -13.99 13.61
N VAL A 288 -13.59 -14.41 12.36
CA VAL A 288 -13.28 -15.82 12.02
C VAL A 288 -11.80 -16.22 12.18
N THR A 289 -10.89 -15.26 12.27
CA THR A 289 -9.45 -15.52 12.40
C THR A 289 -9.04 -15.81 13.83
N GLN A 290 -7.86 -16.41 14.04
CA GLN A 290 -7.33 -16.68 15.38
C GLN A 290 -7.20 -15.43 16.26
N LYS A 291 -6.86 -14.28 15.67
CA LYS A 291 -6.73 -13.00 16.40
C LYS A 291 -8.07 -12.35 16.73
N GLN A 292 -9.16 -12.76 16.07
CA GLN A 292 -10.52 -12.30 16.32
C GLN A 292 -10.68 -10.76 16.33
N ASN A 293 -9.99 -10.10 15.41
CA ASN A 293 -9.92 -8.64 15.30
C ASN A 293 -10.37 -8.14 13.92
N VAL A 294 -10.67 -9.05 13.00
CA VAL A 294 -11.11 -8.73 11.63
C VAL A 294 -12.42 -9.46 11.32
N VAL A 295 -13.33 -8.76 10.65
CA VAL A 295 -14.60 -9.30 10.18
C VAL A 295 -14.34 -10.19 8.96
N GLY A 296 -14.96 -11.37 8.94
CA GLY A 296 -14.84 -12.34 7.85
C GLY A 296 -16.07 -13.23 7.69
N GLY A 297 -15.87 -14.34 6.98
CA GLY A 297 -16.95 -15.19 6.47
C GLY A 297 -17.45 -14.71 5.10
N GLY A 298 -18.71 -14.99 4.76
CA GLY A 298 -19.33 -14.57 3.51
C GLY A 298 -19.97 -13.18 3.57
N THR A 299 -20.36 -12.67 2.40
CA THR A 299 -20.99 -11.35 2.21
C THR A 299 -22.11 -11.05 3.21
N ASN A 300 -23.03 -11.99 3.43
CA ASN A 300 -24.16 -11.76 4.35
C ASN A 300 -23.71 -11.56 5.80
N SER A 301 -22.69 -12.29 6.24
CA SER A 301 -22.10 -12.14 7.57
C SER A 301 -21.44 -10.77 7.72
N VAL A 302 -20.69 -10.34 6.70
CA VAL A 302 -20.04 -9.03 6.68
C VAL A 302 -21.07 -7.89 6.64
N LEU A 303 -22.15 -8.02 5.86
CA LEU A 303 -23.25 -7.06 5.81
C LEU A 303 -24.00 -6.96 7.14
N ASN A 304 -24.23 -8.08 7.83
CA ASN A 304 -24.83 -8.06 9.17
C ASN A 304 -23.89 -7.39 10.19
N ALA A 305 -22.59 -7.63 10.11
CA ALA A 305 -21.60 -6.92 10.93
C ALA A 305 -21.55 -5.43 10.62
N LEU A 306 -21.64 -5.04 9.34
CA LEU A 306 -21.73 -3.63 8.93
C LEU A 306 -22.99 -2.96 9.49
N ALA A 307 -24.13 -3.65 9.44
CA ALA A 307 -25.38 -3.15 10.03
C ALA A 307 -25.25 -2.92 11.54
N ALA A 308 -24.54 -3.80 12.25
CA ALA A 308 -24.22 -3.62 13.66
C ALA A 308 -23.27 -2.44 13.90
N TYR A 309 -22.24 -2.29 13.07
CA TYR A 309 -21.28 -1.19 13.12
C TYR A 309 -21.96 0.17 12.95
N LEU A 310 -22.83 0.32 11.94
CA LEU A 310 -23.56 1.56 11.68
C LEU A 310 -24.47 1.94 12.85
N ARG A 311 -25.12 0.95 13.47
CA ARG A 311 -26.05 1.10 14.61
C ARG A 311 -25.38 1.06 15.98
N TYR A 312 -24.09 1.36 16.06
CA TYR A 312 -23.33 1.33 17.31
C TYR A 312 -23.99 2.13 18.45
N LEU A 313 -24.66 3.26 18.13
CA LEU A 313 -25.31 4.13 19.13
C LEU A 313 -26.72 3.69 19.54
N GLU A 314 -27.32 2.69 18.89
CA GLU A 314 -28.74 2.34 19.11
C GLU A 314 -28.96 1.33 20.25
N GLY A 315 -27.88 0.76 20.80
CA GLY A 315 -27.98 -0.36 21.74
C GLY A 315 -28.55 -1.63 21.08
N THR A 316 -28.24 -2.81 21.61
CA THR A 316 -28.72 -4.06 21.03
C THR A 316 -28.76 -5.19 22.05
N THR A 317 -29.80 -6.02 21.97
CA THR A 317 -29.93 -7.28 22.73
C THR A 317 -29.41 -8.48 21.94
N ARG A 318 -28.97 -8.28 20.69
CA ARG A 318 -28.44 -9.35 19.85
C ARG A 318 -26.96 -9.59 20.16
N ASP A 319 -26.64 -10.81 20.59
CA ASP A 319 -25.26 -11.21 20.93
C ASP A 319 -24.26 -10.97 19.78
N ASP A 320 -24.67 -11.26 18.54
CA ASP A 320 -23.83 -11.08 17.34
C ASP A 320 -23.47 -9.61 17.07
N TRP A 321 -24.35 -8.69 17.43
CA TRP A 321 -24.08 -7.25 17.31
C TRP A 321 -23.29 -6.72 18.51
N GLN A 322 -23.52 -7.25 19.72
CA GLN A 322 -22.74 -6.89 20.90
C GLN A 322 -21.26 -7.23 20.72
N GLU A 323 -20.95 -8.38 20.09
CA GLU A 323 -19.58 -8.75 19.74
C GLU A 323 -18.92 -7.69 18.85
N VAL A 324 -19.62 -7.23 17.79
CA VAL A 324 -19.12 -6.18 16.90
C VAL A 324 -18.91 -4.86 17.64
N HIS A 325 -19.83 -4.48 18.53
CA HIS A 325 -19.72 -3.25 19.33
C HIS A 325 -18.54 -3.28 20.31
N GLU A 326 -18.25 -4.42 20.92
CA GLU A 326 -17.07 -4.60 21.78
C GLU A 326 -15.77 -4.50 20.98
N LYS A 327 -15.73 -5.14 19.80
CA LYS A 327 -14.55 -5.09 18.92
C LYS A 327 -14.32 -3.71 18.35
N LEU A 328 -15.38 -2.96 18.01
CA LEU A 328 -15.30 -1.55 17.65
C LEU A 328 -14.64 -0.73 18.75
N ARG A 329 -15.15 -0.83 20.00
CA ARG A 329 -14.57 -0.10 21.15
C ARG A 329 -13.08 -0.39 21.35
N THR A 330 -12.69 -1.64 21.14
CA THR A 330 -11.28 -2.06 21.30
C THR A 330 -10.40 -1.60 20.13
N ALA A 331 -10.95 -1.55 18.92
CA ALA A 331 -10.23 -1.17 17.71
C ALA A 331 -10.17 0.35 17.47
N GLU A 332 -11.03 1.13 18.11
CA GLU A 332 -11.10 2.59 17.96
C GLU A 332 -9.94 3.29 18.66
N ILE A 333 -8.83 3.45 17.93
CA ILE A 333 -7.63 4.17 18.40
C ILE A 333 -7.73 5.69 18.17
N ARG A 334 -8.57 6.11 17.22
CA ARG A 334 -8.93 7.50 16.88
C ARG A 334 -10.23 7.47 16.09
N ASP A 335 -11.00 8.55 16.08
CA ASP A 335 -12.32 8.60 15.44
C ASP A 335 -12.32 8.01 14.01
N GLY A 336 -13.07 6.92 13.84
CA GLY A 336 -13.31 6.23 12.57
C GLY A 336 -12.23 5.23 12.14
N ALA A 337 -11.12 5.10 12.87
CA ALA A 337 -10.07 4.14 12.52
C ALA A 337 -10.51 2.68 12.71
N SER A 338 -11.50 2.44 13.58
CA SER A 338 -12.06 1.11 13.80
C SER A 338 -12.64 0.49 12.52
N PHE A 339 -13.16 1.30 11.58
CA PHE A 339 -13.82 0.77 10.39
C PHE A 339 -12.87 -0.07 9.54
N PHE A 340 -11.74 0.50 9.10
CA PHE A 340 -10.79 -0.24 8.27
C PHE A 340 -10.10 -1.35 9.07
N ALA A 341 -9.84 -1.15 10.36
CA ALA A 341 -9.27 -2.20 11.22
C ALA A 341 -10.14 -3.46 11.24
N LEU A 342 -11.47 -3.31 11.33
CA LEU A 342 -12.42 -4.42 11.37
C LEU A 342 -12.77 -4.95 9.98
N PHE A 343 -13.07 -4.07 9.01
CA PHE A 343 -13.64 -4.43 7.70
C PHE A 343 -12.64 -4.39 6.53
N GLY A 344 -11.46 -3.79 6.71
CA GLY A 344 -10.45 -3.61 5.68
C GLY A 344 -10.03 -4.93 5.00
N PRO A 345 -9.73 -6.00 5.75
CA PRO A 345 -9.42 -7.30 5.15
C PRO A 345 -10.56 -7.89 4.31
N ALA A 346 -11.82 -7.74 4.75
CA ALA A 346 -12.98 -8.18 3.99
C ALA A 346 -13.19 -7.37 2.69
N LEU A 347 -12.93 -6.06 2.75
CA LEU A 347 -12.91 -5.17 1.57
C LEU A 347 -11.79 -5.55 0.60
N CYS A 348 -10.59 -5.86 1.10
CA CYS A 348 -9.44 -6.26 0.29
C CYS A 348 -9.58 -7.65 -0.36
N LEU A 349 -10.45 -8.50 0.18
CA LEU A 349 -10.84 -9.79 -0.41
C LEU A 349 -12.17 -9.70 -1.19
N GLY A 350 -12.72 -8.49 -1.31
CA GLY A 350 -13.98 -8.19 -2.00
C GLY A 350 -15.15 -9.05 -1.52
N ILE A 351 -15.12 -9.52 -0.28
CA ILE A 351 -16.25 -10.23 0.36
C ILE A 351 -17.47 -9.30 0.41
N ILE A 352 -17.22 -8.00 0.50
CA ILE A 352 -18.18 -6.92 0.31
C ILE A 352 -17.56 -5.86 -0.60
N SER A 353 -18.38 -5.25 -1.47
CA SER A 353 -17.91 -4.17 -2.35
C SER A 353 -17.83 -2.84 -1.62
N ARG A 354 -16.90 -1.97 -2.05
CA ARG A 354 -16.86 -0.55 -1.65
C ARG A 354 -18.20 0.15 -1.88
N ARG A 355 -18.79 -0.06 -3.06
CA ARG A 355 -20.09 0.52 -3.47
C ARG A 355 -21.24 0.05 -2.57
N ARG A 356 -21.21 -1.22 -2.14
CA ARG A 356 -22.20 -1.83 -1.25
C ARG A 356 -22.09 -1.25 0.16
N VAL A 357 -20.88 -1.10 0.69
CA VAL A 357 -20.66 -0.42 1.97
C VAL A 357 -21.23 1.00 1.93
N TYR A 358 -20.83 1.80 0.94
CA TYR A 358 -21.31 3.18 0.80
C TYR A 358 -22.84 3.22 0.73
N HIS A 359 -23.46 2.37 -0.09
CA HIS A 359 -24.91 2.29 -0.21
C HIS A 359 -25.61 2.00 1.12
N GLU A 360 -25.14 1.02 1.89
CA GLU A 360 -25.75 0.69 3.19
C GLU A 360 -25.53 1.81 4.23
N SER A 361 -24.37 2.46 4.24
CA SER A 361 -24.10 3.62 5.10
C SER A 361 -25.04 4.79 4.79
N ILE A 362 -25.19 5.15 3.52
CA ILE A 362 -26.09 6.23 3.08
C ILE A 362 -27.56 5.87 3.30
N LYS A 363 -27.94 4.61 3.09
CA LYS A 363 -29.30 4.13 3.35
C LYS A 363 -29.65 4.30 4.83
N TYR A 364 -28.77 3.83 5.72
CA TYR A 364 -28.97 3.97 7.16
C TYR A 364 -29.04 5.44 7.60
N GLU A 365 -28.17 6.30 7.07
CA GLU A 365 -28.17 7.73 7.35
C GLU A 365 -29.51 8.39 6.95
N LYS A 366 -30.06 8.05 5.79
CA LYS A 366 -31.38 8.53 5.34
C LYS A 366 -32.50 8.00 6.24
N GLU A 367 -32.49 6.71 6.59
CA GLU A 367 -33.49 6.12 7.48
C GLU A 367 -33.56 6.84 8.83
N ARG A 368 -32.40 7.23 9.37
CA ARG A 368 -32.29 7.97 10.63
C ARG A 368 -32.76 9.43 10.53
N ASN A 369 -32.58 10.05 9.37
CA ASN A 369 -32.86 11.47 9.15
C ASN A 369 -34.12 11.72 8.29
N ALA A 370 -35.17 10.90 8.47
CA ALA A 370 -36.46 11.04 7.78
C ALA A 370 -36.35 11.11 6.23
N GLY A 371 -35.38 10.40 5.66
CA GLY A 371 -35.13 10.32 4.22
C GLY A 371 -34.11 11.32 3.66
N PHE A 372 -33.60 12.24 4.49
CA PHE A 372 -32.71 13.32 4.04
C PHE A 372 -31.24 13.06 4.37
N LEU A 373 -30.35 13.53 3.50
CA LEU A 373 -28.93 13.66 3.81
C LEU A 373 -28.66 15.10 4.24
N SER A 374 -28.03 15.28 5.39
CA SER A 374 -27.68 16.60 5.91
C SER A 374 -26.63 17.26 5.01
N PRO A 375 -26.77 18.57 4.70
CA PRO A 375 -25.73 19.32 3.98
C PRO A 375 -24.49 19.60 4.86
N PHE A 376 -24.56 19.33 6.16
CA PHE A 376 -23.49 19.57 7.13
C PHE A 376 -22.65 18.31 7.44
N GLY A 377 -22.80 17.24 6.64
CA GLY A 377 -22.10 15.97 6.84
C GLY A 377 -22.98 14.88 7.47
N TYR A 378 -22.37 13.76 7.84
CA TYR A 378 -23.08 12.59 8.38
C TYR A 378 -23.43 12.75 9.86
N SER A 379 -24.54 12.15 10.27
CA SER A 379 -25.10 12.25 11.62
C SER A 379 -24.34 11.42 12.66
N THR A 380 -23.57 10.40 12.24
CA THR A 380 -22.78 9.56 13.13
C THR A 380 -21.34 9.37 12.63
N ALA A 381 -20.42 9.19 13.57
CA ALA A 381 -19.02 8.90 13.28
C ALA A 381 -18.85 7.58 12.51
N THR A 382 -19.69 6.57 12.76
CA THR A 382 -19.64 5.26 12.07
C THR A 382 -20.08 5.37 10.61
N VAL A 383 -21.07 6.19 10.30
CA VAL A 383 -21.46 6.47 8.89
C VAL A 383 -20.33 7.19 8.18
N SER A 384 -19.77 8.26 8.79
CA SER A 384 -18.63 8.99 8.22
C SER A 384 -17.44 8.06 7.98
N ALA A 385 -17.02 7.30 9.00
CA ALA A 385 -15.89 6.40 8.92
C ALA A 385 -16.03 5.37 7.78
N SER A 386 -17.20 4.75 7.65
CA SER A 386 -17.45 3.75 6.60
C SER A 386 -17.53 4.36 5.21
N ALA A 387 -18.26 5.47 5.03
CA ALA A 387 -18.41 6.14 3.74
C ALA A 387 -17.09 6.78 3.25
N ASP A 388 -16.42 7.53 4.12
CA ASP A 388 -15.18 8.25 3.77
C ASP A 388 -14.05 7.27 3.47
N THR A 389 -13.97 6.15 4.19
CA THR A 389 -12.96 5.10 3.92
C THR A 389 -13.13 4.52 2.53
N VAL A 390 -14.34 4.11 2.14
CA VAL A 390 -14.54 3.47 0.83
C VAL A 390 -14.44 4.46 -0.34
N CYS A 391 -14.84 5.72 -0.15
CA CYS A 391 -14.60 6.80 -1.11
C CYS A 391 -13.09 7.06 -1.28
N SER A 392 -12.32 7.11 -0.18
CA SER A 392 -10.87 7.26 -0.22
C SER A 392 -10.19 6.09 -0.95
N MET A 393 -10.55 4.84 -0.59
CA MET A 393 -10.05 3.65 -1.29
C MET A 393 -10.37 3.66 -2.78
N GLU A 394 -11.56 4.13 -3.18
CA GLU A 394 -11.94 4.26 -4.58
C GLU A 394 -11.10 5.34 -5.30
N TRP A 395 -10.91 6.51 -4.69
CA TRP A 395 -10.06 7.57 -5.24
C TRP A 395 -8.65 7.07 -5.55
N TYR A 396 -7.98 6.43 -4.58
CA TYR A 396 -6.63 5.93 -4.81
C TYR A 396 -6.59 4.83 -5.87
N TRP A 397 -7.60 3.95 -5.93
CA TRP A 397 -7.67 2.95 -6.99
C TRP A 397 -7.83 3.59 -8.37
N LEU A 398 -8.68 4.62 -8.51
CA LEU A 398 -8.88 5.37 -9.77
C LEU A 398 -7.63 6.16 -10.16
N LEU A 399 -6.99 6.82 -9.21
CA LEU A 399 -5.73 7.55 -9.41
C LEU A 399 -4.66 6.63 -9.98
N LEU A 400 -4.54 5.42 -9.43
CA LEU A 400 -3.57 4.43 -9.87
C LEU A 400 -3.95 3.82 -11.22
N LEU A 401 -5.21 3.47 -11.45
CA LEU A 401 -5.67 3.00 -12.76
C LEU A 401 -5.42 4.03 -13.86
N ARG A 402 -5.66 5.31 -13.58
CA ARG A 402 -5.34 6.42 -14.50
C ARG A 402 -3.83 6.53 -14.76
N SER A 403 -3.00 6.38 -13.72
CA SER A 403 -1.54 6.44 -13.89
C SER A 403 -1.03 5.37 -14.85
N GLN A 404 -1.65 4.19 -14.84
CA GLN A 404 -1.31 3.07 -15.73
C GLN A 404 -1.74 3.29 -17.18
N LEU A 405 -2.68 4.21 -17.41
CA LEU A 405 -3.16 4.63 -18.73
C LEU A 405 -2.30 5.71 -19.38
N SER A 406 -1.41 6.34 -18.61
CA SER A 406 -0.66 7.51 -19.03
C SER A 406 0.80 7.11 -19.29
N ASP A 407 1.20 7.05 -20.56
CA ASP A 407 2.53 6.59 -21.01
C ASP A 407 3.68 7.62 -20.79
N GLY A 408 3.48 8.63 -19.94
CA GLY A 408 4.31 9.84 -19.88
C GLY A 408 5.26 9.98 -18.69
N GLY A 409 5.33 9.00 -17.78
CA GLY A 409 6.21 9.08 -16.61
C GLY A 409 7.68 8.82 -16.94
N ALA A 410 8.60 9.47 -16.20
CA ALA A 410 10.05 9.24 -16.34
C ALA A 410 10.45 7.80 -16.02
N PHE A 411 9.66 7.11 -15.18
CA PHE A 411 9.93 5.75 -14.71
C PHE A 411 8.67 4.88 -14.72
N PRO A 412 8.80 3.55 -14.87
CA PRO A 412 7.67 2.63 -14.76
C PRO A 412 7.15 2.61 -13.31
N ILE A 413 5.91 3.06 -13.12
CA ILE A 413 5.25 3.01 -11.81
C ILE A 413 4.67 1.63 -11.57
N ARG A 414 4.92 1.09 -10.38
CA ARG A 414 4.42 -0.19 -9.88
C ARG A 414 3.70 0.02 -8.56
N ILE A 415 2.74 -0.86 -8.28
CA ILE A 415 1.92 -0.80 -7.07
C ILE A 415 2.07 -2.08 -6.27
N TRP A 416 2.31 -1.92 -4.97
CA TRP A 416 2.37 -2.98 -3.98
C TRP A 416 1.33 -2.72 -2.89
N ARG A 417 0.62 -3.76 -2.46
CA ARG A 417 -0.31 -3.64 -1.34
C ARG A 417 0.37 -4.07 -0.03
N TRP A 418 0.45 -3.14 0.91
CA TRP A 418 0.98 -3.35 2.26
C TRP A 418 -0.11 -3.15 3.29
N ASN A 419 -0.39 -4.17 4.11
CA ASN A 419 -1.45 -4.14 5.14
C ASN A 419 -2.82 -3.64 4.64
N GLY A 420 -3.17 -3.96 3.39
CA GLY A 420 -4.43 -3.55 2.77
C GLY A 420 -4.35 -2.25 1.97
N HIS A 421 -3.27 -1.47 2.11
CA HIS A 421 -3.11 -0.16 1.49
C HIS A 421 -2.21 -0.17 0.27
N LEU A 422 -2.56 0.61 -0.76
CA LEU A 422 -1.80 0.73 -1.99
C LEU A 422 -0.57 1.66 -1.82
N ILE A 423 0.61 1.12 -2.13
CA ILE A 423 1.92 1.77 -2.05
C ILE A 423 2.50 1.88 -3.46
N GLN A 424 2.86 3.11 -3.84
CA GLN A 424 3.52 3.41 -5.11
C GLN A 424 5.03 3.20 -4.99
N TYR A 425 5.63 2.54 -5.98
CA TYR A 425 7.07 2.43 -6.11
C TYR A 425 7.50 2.38 -7.57
N THR A 426 8.81 2.49 -7.83
CA THR A 426 9.42 2.20 -9.12
C THR A 426 10.64 1.30 -8.96
N VAL A 427 11.03 0.64 -10.04
CA VAL A 427 12.30 -0.07 -10.16
C VAL A 427 12.91 0.16 -11.54
N VAL A 428 14.19 0.50 -11.55
CA VAL A 428 14.99 0.75 -12.76
C VAL A 428 16.29 -0.02 -12.66
N GLY A 429 16.78 -0.53 -13.80
CA GLY A 429 17.95 -1.41 -13.86
C GLY A 429 17.58 -2.88 -13.73
N ASN A 430 18.44 -3.75 -14.27
CA ASN A 430 18.20 -5.20 -14.32
C ASN A 430 19.38 -6.05 -13.81
N ARG A 431 20.49 -5.41 -13.42
CA ARG A 431 21.74 -6.07 -12.99
C ARG A 431 22.42 -5.26 -11.89
N GLY A 432 23.28 -5.94 -11.14
CA GLY A 432 24.12 -5.35 -10.11
C GLY A 432 23.45 -5.17 -8.74
N PRO A 433 24.13 -4.42 -7.85
CA PRO A 433 23.71 -4.19 -6.47
C PRO A 433 22.30 -3.62 -6.36
N ALA A 434 21.59 -3.98 -5.28
CA ALA A 434 20.26 -3.47 -5.01
C ALA A 434 20.32 -2.19 -4.16
N VAL A 435 19.68 -1.13 -4.63
CA VAL A 435 19.64 0.20 -3.99
C VAL A 435 18.18 0.57 -3.70
N LEU A 436 17.88 1.00 -2.48
CA LEU A 436 16.55 1.47 -2.10
C LEU A 436 16.59 2.92 -1.62
N LEU A 437 15.81 3.78 -2.28
CA LEU A 437 15.66 5.20 -1.99
C LEU A 437 14.35 5.48 -1.25
N VAL A 438 14.44 6.17 -0.11
CA VAL A 438 13.30 6.52 0.76
C VAL A 438 13.23 8.04 0.94
N HIS A 439 12.10 8.65 0.55
CA HIS A 439 11.96 10.10 0.49
C HIS A 439 11.70 10.76 1.86
N GLY A 440 11.82 12.09 1.89
CA GLY A 440 11.56 12.93 3.05
C GLY A 440 10.08 13.29 3.29
N PHE A 441 9.81 14.07 4.33
CA PHE A 441 8.46 14.52 4.66
C PHE A 441 7.89 15.42 3.55
N GLY A 442 6.63 15.19 3.15
CA GLY A 442 5.95 15.99 2.11
C GLY A 442 6.42 15.70 0.67
N ALA A 443 7.37 14.78 0.50
CA ALA A 443 7.90 14.36 -0.79
C ALA A 443 7.29 13.02 -1.26
N PHE A 444 7.89 12.45 -2.30
CA PHE A 444 7.49 11.20 -2.96
C PHE A 444 8.68 10.63 -3.74
N LEU A 445 8.58 9.42 -4.28
CA LEU A 445 9.71 8.73 -4.94
C LEU A 445 10.34 9.55 -6.08
N GLU A 446 9.52 10.31 -6.83
CA GLU A 446 10.00 11.12 -7.96
C GLU A 446 10.84 12.33 -7.51
N HIS A 447 10.95 12.60 -6.21
CA HIS A 447 11.92 13.57 -5.68
C HIS A 447 13.37 13.09 -5.89
N PHE A 448 13.58 11.79 -6.14
CA PHE A 448 14.85 11.21 -6.58
C PHE A 448 15.00 11.13 -8.12
N ARG A 449 14.25 11.94 -8.89
CA ARG A 449 14.17 11.88 -10.36
C ARG A 449 15.52 11.79 -11.08
N ASP A 450 16.54 12.49 -10.62
CA ASP A 450 17.87 12.46 -11.25
C ASP A 450 18.81 11.42 -10.63
N ASN A 451 18.47 10.89 -9.45
CA ASN A 451 19.25 9.86 -8.78
C ASN A 451 18.91 8.46 -9.34
N ILE A 452 17.63 8.18 -9.59
CA ILE A 452 17.15 6.87 -10.04
C ILE A 452 17.86 6.44 -11.34
N SER A 453 17.78 7.28 -12.38
CA SER A 453 18.43 6.99 -13.67
C SER A 453 19.95 6.93 -13.55
N SER A 454 20.56 7.89 -12.86
CA SER A 454 22.02 7.99 -12.77
C SER A 454 22.62 6.78 -12.06
N ILE A 455 22.08 6.40 -10.90
CA ILE A 455 22.57 5.25 -10.14
C ILE A 455 22.35 3.95 -10.93
N SER A 456 21.23 3.85 -11.65
CA SER A 456 20.97 2.68 -12.48
C SER A 456 21.90 2.56 -13.68
N ASN A 457 22.21 3.68 -14.35
CA ASN A 457 23.15 3.74 -15.47
C ASN A 457 24.58 3.31 -15.08
N ASP A 458 24.94 3.49 -13.80
CA ASP A 458 26.19 3.00 -13.23
C ASP A 458 26.16 1.49 -12.88
N GLY A 459 25.15 0.77 -13.35
CA GLY A 459 25.09 -0.70 -13.27
C GLY A 459 24.40 -1.24 -12.01
N ASN A 460 23.50 -0.46 -11.39
CA ASN A 460 22.76 -0.87 -10.20
C ASN A 460 21.26 -1.09 -10.51
N ARG A 461 20.60 -1.88 -9.65
CA ARG A 461 19.12 -1.96 -9.60
C ARG A 461 18.62 -1.01 -8.53
N VAL A 462 17.78 -0.06 -8.92
CA VAL A 462 17.33 1.03 -8.05
C VAL A 462 15.83 0.93 -7.85
N TRP A 463 15.42 0.80 -6.59
CA TRP A 463 14.05 0.96 -6.15
C TRP A 463 13.88 2.32 -5.48
N ALA A 464 12.77 2.99 -5.76
CA ALA A 464 12.34 4.15 -5.01
C ALA A 464 10.88 3.96 -4.60
N VAL A 465 10.57 4.20 -3.33
CA VAL A 465 9.25 3.93 -2.74
C VAL A 465 8.64 5.21 -2.19
N THR A 466 7.36 5.43 -2.49
CA THR A 466 6.55 6.46 -1.84
C THR A 466 5.87 5.82 -0.63
N VAL A 467 6.31 6.15 0.59
CA VAL A 467 5.78 5.48 1.80
C VAL A 467 4.32 5.88 2.09
N LEU A 468 3.62 5.05 2.87
CA LEU A 468 2.22 5.29 3.25
C LEU A 468 2.03 6.71 3.82
N GLY A 469 0.97 7.41 3.43
CA GLY A 469 0.74 8.79 3.86
C GLY A 469 1.25 9.87 2.91
N PHE A 470 2.02 9.53 1.86
CA PHE A 470 2.67 10.50 0.99
C PHE A 470 2.43 10.23 -0.51
N GLY A 471 2.71 11.25 -1.34
CA GLY A 471 2.59 11.18 -2.79
C GLY A 471 1.27 10.55 -3.25
N LYS A 472 1.34 9.58 -4.17
CA LYS A 472 0.18 8.82 -4.69
C LYS A 472 -0.07 7.50 -3.95
N SER A 473 0.67 7.23 -2.87
CA SER A 473 0.34 6.15 -1.93
C SER A 473 -0.87 6.53 -1.08
N GLU A 474 -1.62 5.52 -0.65
CA GLU A 474 -2.80 5.72 0.20
C GLU A 474 -2.44 6.46 1.50
N LYS A 475 -3.40 7.28 1.98
CA LYS A 475 -3.31 8.02 3.25
C LYS A 475 -4.44 7.58 4.19
N PRO A 476 -4.47 6.31 4.63
CA PRO A 476 -5.57 5.79 5.44
C PRO A 476 -5.63 6.42 6.84
N ASN A 477 -6.77 6.26 7.50
CA ASN A 477 -6.97 6.67 8.90
C ASN A 477 -6.30 5.67 9.86
N VAL A 478 -4.98 5.73 9.96
CA VAL A 478 -4.16 4.89 10.83
C VAL A 478 -3.32 5.77 11.78
N VAL A 479 -2.68 5.13 12.75
CA VAL A 479 -1.68 5.81 13.58
C VAL A 479 -0.33 5.72 12.86
N TYR A 480 0.13 6.86 12.35
CA TYR A 480 1.44 6.97 11.72
C TYR A 480 2.52 7.15 12.79
N THR A 481 3.53 6.27 12.76
CA THR A 481 4.70 6.33 13.63
C THR A 481 5.97 6.06 12.83
N GLU A 482 7.11 6.50 13.35
CA GLU A 482 8.43 6.22 12.81
C GLU A 482 8.69 4.71 12.68
N LEU A 483 8.19 3.93 13.63
CA LEU A 483 8.29 2.48 13.65
C LEU A 483 7.43 1.83 12.57
N MET A 484 6.19 2.31 12.39
CA MET A 484 5.30 1.84 11.34
C MET A 484 5.91 2.08 9.94
N TRP A 485 6.53 3.24 9.71
CA TRP A 485 7.21 3.53 8.45
C TRP A 485 8.47 2.68 8.26
N ALA A 486 9.24 2.42 9.33
CA ALA A 486 10.37 1.50 9.26
C ALA A 486 9.92 0.06 8.94
N GLU A 487 8.81 -0.40 9.52
CA GLU A 487 8.21 -1.70 9.20
C GLU A 487 7.72 -1.79 7.76
N LEU A 488 7.16 -0.71 7.21
CA LEU A 488 6.81 -0.63 5.79
C LEU A 488 8.07 -0.79 4.92
N VAL A 489 9.14 -0.07 5.21
CA VAL A 489 10.41 -0.16 4.45
C VAL A 489 11.01 -1.55 4.57
N ARG A 490 11.01 -2.15 5.77
CA ARG A 490 11.42 -3.54 6.01
C ARG A 490 10.61 -4.49 5.12
N ASP A 491 9.29 -4.41 5.17
CA ASP A 491 8.40 -5.30 4.42
C ASP A 491 8.53 -5.10 2.92
N PHE A 492 8.82 -3.88 2.47
CA PHE A 492 9.13 -3.61 1.07
C PHE A 492 10.40 -4.33 0.62
N ILE A 493 11.47 -4.29 1.44
CA ILE A 493 12.70 -5.03 1.15
C ILE A 493 12.42 -6.54 1.11
N ILE A 494 11.62 -7.07 2.05
CA ILE A 494 11.28 -8.50 2.12
C ILE A 494 10.39 -8.94 0.95
N ASP A 495 9.30 -8.23 0.68
CA ASP A 495 8.24 -8.67 -0.23
C ASP A 495 8.55 -8.34 -1.70
N VAL A 496 9.18 -7.18 -1.93
CA VAL A 496 9.38 -6.59 -3.27
C VAL A 496 10.82 -6.71 -3.74
N VAL A 497 11.80 -6.31 -2.92
CA VAL A 497 13.22 -6.34 -3.33
C VAL A 497 13.81 -7.75 -3.24
N ARG A 498 13.47 -8.49 -2.17
CA ARG A 498 13.82 -9.89 -1.90
C ARG A 498 15.33 -10.17 -1.78
N GLU A 499 16.10 -9.16 -1.40
CA GLU A 499 17.53 -9.25 -1.11
C GLU A 499 17.98 -8.04 -0.26
N PRO A 500 19.12 -8.13 0.46
CA PRO A 500 19.68 -6.98 1.18
C PRO A 500 20.01 -5.82 0.24
N VAL A 501 19.83 -4.58 0.71
CA VAL A 501 19.99 -3.37 -0.12
C VAL A 501 21.02 -2.38 0.44
N HIS A 502 21.63 -1.60 -0.44
CA HIS A 502 22.17 -0.28 -0.06
C HIS A 502 20.99 0.65 0.20
N LEU A 503 20.79 0.97 1.48
CA LEU A 503 19.59 1.65 1.95
C LEU A 503 19.85 3.14 2.11
N MET A 504 19.07 3.98 1.44
CA MET A 504 19.31 5.42 1.39
C MET A 504 18.04 6.21 1.72
N GLY A 505 18.19 7.26 2.52
CA GLY A 505 17.06 8.07 2.92
C GLY A 505 17.40 9.55 3.04
N ASN A 506 16.48 10.40 2.60
CA ASN A 506 16.56 11.84 2.83
C ASN A 506 15.67 12.27 4.00
N SER A 507 16.17 13.19 4.84
CA SER A 507 15.37 13.79 5.92
C SER A 507 14.76 12.70 6.81
N ILE A 508 13.45 12.73 7.06
CA ILE A 508 12.74 11.69 7.82
C ILE A 508 12.91 10.28 7.24
N GLY A 509 13.04 10.14 5.91
CA GLY A 509 13.36 8.87 5.25
C GLY A 509 14.72 8.33 5.66
N GLY A 510 15.68 9.23 5.92
CA GLY A 510 16.98 8.91 6.52
C GLY A 510 16.86 8.25 7.90
N TYR A 511 15.93 8.74 8.71
CA TYR A 511 15.67 8.17 10.03
C TYR A 511 14.99 6.80 9.94
N PHE A 512 14.04 6.63 9.01
CA PHE A 512 13.42 5.31 8.77
C PHE A 512 14.44 4.26 8.35
N VAL A 513 15.38 4.62 7.47
CA VAL A 513 16.41 3.67 7.05
C VAL A 513 17.42 3.35 8.16
N ALA A 514 17.70 4.30 9.06
CA ALA A 514 18.51 4.04 10.25
C ALA A 514 17.80 3.07 11.21
N LEU A 515 16.48 3.22 11.41
CA LEU A 515 15.68 2.25 12.18
C LEU A 515 15.72 0.86 11.56
N VAL A 516 15.57 0.75 10.24
CA VAL A 516 15.64 -0.55 9.54
C VAL A 516 17.01 -1.20 9.71
N ALA A 517 18.09 -0.44 9.53
CA ALA A 517 19.45 -0.94 9.71
C ALA A 517 19.74 -1.37 11.16
N TYR A 518 19.14 -0.70 12.14
CA TYR A 518 19.28 -1.05 13.56
C TYR A 518 18.48 -2.32 13.93
N PHE A 519 17.20 -2.38 13.58
CA PHE A 519 16.31 -3.48 13.98
C PHE A 519 16.47 -4.74 13.12
N TRP A 520 16.75 -4.56 11.83
CA TRP A 520 16.87 -5.65 10.86
C TRP A 520 18.15 -5.49 10.02
N PRO A 521 19.35 -5.52 10.65
CA PRO A 521 20.63 -5.25 10.00
C PRO A 521 20.92 -6.18 8.81
N ALA A 522 20.36 -7.38 8.80
CA ALA A 522 20.50 -8.33 7.68
C ALA A 522 19.88 -7.85 6.36
N LEU A 523 19.00 -6.84 6.41
CA LEU A 523 18.36 -6.24 5.24
C LEU A 523 19.19 -5.11 4.62
N ALA A 524 20.20 -4.60 5.32
CA ALA A 524 20.97 -3.43 4.91
C ALA A 524 22.44 -3.79 4.66
N GLN A 525 22.89 -3.66 3.41
CA GLN A 525 24.30 -3.83 3.04
C GLN A 525 25.14 -2.61 3.48
N SER A 526 24.58 -1.41 3.30
CA SER A 526 25.13 -0.15 3.79
C SER A 526 24.01 0.87 3.95
N VAL A 527 24.24 1.93 4.72
CA VAL A 527 23.29 3.02 4.91
C VAL A 527 23.85 4.32 4.34
N VAL A 528 23.03 5.09 3.60
CA VAL A 528 23.32 6.46 3.17
C VAL A 528 22.27 7.41 3.74
N LEU A 529 22.71 8.36 4.57
CA LEU A 529 21.86 9.37 5.20
C LEU A 529 22.07 10.72 4.51
N ILE A 530 21.04 11.27 3.88
CA ILE A 530 21.10 12.55 3.16
C ILE A 530 20.30 13.59 3.95
N ASN A 531 20.97 14.51 4.64
CA ASN A 531 20.34 15.46 5.56
C ASN A 531 19.31 14.78 6.49
N SER A 532 19.62 13.60 7.01
CA SER A 532 18.68 12.75 7.76
C SER A 532 18.09 13.46 8.97
N ALA A 533 16.83 13.19 9.31
CA ALA A 533 16.26 13.52 10.61
C ALA A 533 16.90 12.67 11.73
N GLY A 534 16.58 13.03 12.97
CA GLY A 534 17.10 12.38 14.18
C GLY A 534 18.15 13.24 14.87
N ASP A 535 18.03 13.31 16.20
CA ASP A 535 18.94 14.07 17.05
C ASP A 535 20.14 13.21 17.46
N ILE A 536 21.30 13.86 17.63
CA ILE A 536 22.46 13.26 18.27
C ILE A 536 22.40 13.65 19.75
N ILE A 537 22.21 12.66 20.62
CA ILE A 537 22.09 12.88 22.06
C ILE A 537 23.31 12.24 22.75
N PRO A 538 24.24 13.05 23.30
CA PRO A 538 25.39 12.53 24.04
C PRO A 538 24.96 11.68 25.24
N ALA A 539 25.70 10.60 25.50
CA ALA A 539 25.45 9.69 26.62
C ALA A 539 24.02 9.09 26.65
N TYR A 540 23.35 8.97 25.51
CA TYR A 540 22.03 8.33 25.40
C TYR A 540 22.13 6.84 25.68
N THR A 541 21.63 6.41 26.85
CA THR A 541 21.76 5.02 27.34
C THR A 541 20.46 4.24 27.38
N SER A 542 19.29 4.90 27.31
CA SER A 542 18.00 4.19 27.40
C SER A 542 16.98 4.72 26.41
N PRO A 543 16.31 3.83 25.65
CA PRO A 543 15.21 4.22 24.80
C PRO A 543 14.01 4.62 25.65
N GLN A 544 13.47 5.82 25.41
CA GLN A 544 12.17 6.22 25.94
C GLN A 544 11.14 6.05 24.83
N PHE A 545 10.52 4.86 24.76
CA PHE A 545 9.32 4.70 23.95
C PHE A 545 8.17 5.42 24.66
N THR A 546 7.91 6.65 24.24
CA THR A 546 6.72 7.36 24.72
C THR A 546 5.48 6.62 24.23
N LYS A 547 4.53 6.35 25.13
CA LYS A 547 3.21 5.80 24.76
C LYS A 547 2.61 6.62 23.62
N VAL A 548 1.97 5.92 22.68
CA VAL A 548 1.13 6.51 21.61
C VAL A 548 0.24 7.57 22.25
N ARG A 549 0.48 8.84 21.89
CA ARG A 549 -0.33 9.95 22.40
C ARG A 549 -1.60 10.00 21.56
N ALA A 550 -2.75 9.93 22.23
CA ALA A 550 -4.03 10.12 21.60
C ALA A 550 -4.08 11.48 20.90
N THR A 551 -4.58 11.52 19.67
CA THR A 551 -4.89 12.76 18.97
C THR A 551 -5.92 13.54 19.78
N SER A 552 -5.67 14.81 20.06
CA SER A 552 -6.62 15.69 20.75
C SER A 552 -7.30 16.63 19.76
N GLY A 553 -8.43 17.23 20.13
CA GLY A 553 -9.08 18.25 19.28
C GLY A 553 -8.14 19.42 18.92
N VAL A 554 -7.14 19.71 19.77
CA VAL A 554 -6.12 20.73 19.52
C VAL A 554 -5.16 20.31 18.41
N THR A 555 -4.71 19.05 18.38
CA THR A 555 -3.81 18.57 17.31
C THR A 555 -4.52 18.55 15.96
N TRP A 556 -5.81 18.22 15.92
CA TRP A 556 -6.63 18.32 14.72
C TRP A 556 -6.72 19.75 14.18
N LEU A 557 -7.02 20.74 15.05
CA LEU A 557 -7.09 22.14 14.64
C LEU A 557 -5.72 22.64 14.16
N GLY A 558 -4.65 22.29 14.89
CA GLY A 558 -3.27 22.59 14.51
C GLY A 558 -2.90 22.05 13.14
N ALA A 559 -3.27 20.80 12.83
CA ALA A 559 -3.03 20.18 11.52
C ALA A 559 -3.77 20.89 10.38
N ARG A 560 -5.01 21.38 10.61
CA ARG A 560 -5.75 22.15 9.60
C ARG A 560 -5.11 23.50 9.32
N LEU A 561 -4.68 24.22 10.37
CA LEU A 561 -3.98 25.50 10.22
C LEU A 561 -2.63 25.30 9.54
N LEU A 562 -1.89 24.26 9.91
CA LEU A 562 -0.63 23.89 9.27
C LEU A 562 -0.84 23.57 7.78
N LEU A 563 -1.81 22.72 7.44
CA LEU A 563 -2.12 22.39 6.04
C LEU A 563 -2.45 23.63 5.22
N PHE A 564 -3.27 24.52 5.78
CA PHE A 564 -3.65 25.77 5.14
C PHE A 564 -2.43 26.66 4.88
N SER A 565 -1.57 26.84 5.89
CA SER A 565 -0.32 27.61 5.78
C SER A 565 0.63 27.01 4.75
N LEU A 566 0.83 25.68 4.79
CA LEU A 566 1.67 24.95 3.84
C LEU A 566 1.20 25.14 2.40
N ARG A 567 -0.12 25.02 2.13
CA ARG A 567 -0.66 25.23 0.77
C ARG A 567 -0.45 26.66 0.27
N LEU A 568 -0.62 27.67 1.13
CA LEU A 568 -0.45 29.07 0.73
C LEU A 568 1.00 29.44 0.43
N SER A 569 1.95 28.86 1.17
CA SER A 569 3.36 29.26 1.13
C SER A 569 4.29 28.18 0.56
N LEU A 570 3.74 27.10 -0.03
CA LEU A 570 4.50 25.92 -0.43
C LEU A 570 5.70 26.28 -1.30
N GLY A 571 5.48 27.07 -2.36
CA GLY A 571 6.56 27.47 -3.27
C GLY A 571 7.71 28.17 -2.56
N SER A 572 7.41 29.04 -1.59
CA SER A 572 8.44 29.75 -0.82
C SER A 572 9.17 28.83 0.16
N ILE A 573 8.43 27.95 0.84
CA ILE A 573 8.98 26.99 1.80
C ILE A 573 9.89 25.98 1.10
N VAL A 574 9.45 25.44 -0.04
CA VAL A 574 10.27 24.51 -0.80
C VAL A 574 11.47 25.23 -1.38
N LYS A 575 11.34 26.45 -1.94
CA LYS A 575 12.50 27.22 -2.44
C LYS A 575 13.54 27.52 -1.38
N SER A 576 13.16 27.79 -0.13
CA SER A 576 14.13 28.01 0.93
C SER A 576 15.00 26.78 1.20
N CYS A 577 14.49 25.58 0.94
CA CYS A 577 15.22 24.31 1.05
C CYS A 577 16.31 24.11 -0.04
N TYR A 578 16.35 24.97 -1.08
CA TYR A 578 17.27 24.90 -2.24
C TYR A 578 18.02 26.23 -2.41
N PRO A 579 18.83 26.66 -1.43
CA PRO A 579 19.45 27.98 -1.42
C PRO A 579 20.45 28.23 -2.55
N ASN A 580 21.01 27.18 -3.15
CA ASN A 580 22.01 27.28 -4.21
C ASN A 580 21.42 27.09 -5.61
N LYS A 581 20.37 26.28 -5.78
CA LYS A 581 19.70 26.06 -7.06
C LYS A 581 18.17 26.08 -6.94
N THR A 582 17.62 27.27 -6.70
CA THR A 582 16.16 27.45 -6.55
C THR A 582 15.34 27.04 -7.78
N GLU A 583 15.94 27.04 -8.97
CA GLU A 583 15.34 26.61 -10.24
C GLU A 583 14.98 25.11 -10.26
N ARG A 584 15.58 24.31 -9.37
CA ARG A 584 15.21 22.89 -9.16
C ARG A 584 13.81 22.74 -8.56
N VAL A 585 13.34 23.77 -7.86
CA VAL A 585 11.96 23.88 -7.40
C VAL A 585 11.09 24.36 -8.57
N ASP A 586 10.94 23.47 -9.54
CA ASP A 586 10.15 23.68 -10.74
C ASP A 586 8.64 23.57 -10.46
N ASP A 587 7.85 24.00 -11.45
CA ASP A 587 6.39 24.00 -11.35
C ASP A 587 5.84 22.58 -11.17
N TRP A 588 6.48 21.57 -11.76
CA TRP A 588 6.03 20.20 -11.64
C TRP A 588 6.14 19.69 -10.19
N LEU A 589 7.27 19.93 -9.53
CA LEU A 589 7.50 19.52 -8.14
C LEU A 589 6.50 20.19 -7.20
N ILE A 590 6.30 21.51 -7.36
CA ILE A 590 5.34 22.27 -6.56
C ILE A 590 3.91 21.79 -6.81
N ASN A 591 3.52 21.56 -8.06
CA ASN A 591 2.17 21.13 -8.41
C ASN A 591 1.87 19.71 -7.90
N GLU A 592 2.83 18.78 -7.95
CA GLU A 592 2.64 17.43 -7.43
C GLU A 592 2.57 17.41 -5.89
N MET A 593 3.38 18.23 -5.20
CA MET A 593 3.25 18.43 -3.75
C MET A 593 1.90 19.07 -3.37
N LEU A 594 1.44 20.09 -4.12
CA LEU A 594 0.11 20.67 -3.93
C LEU A 594 -0.99 19.63 -4.13
N ARG A 595 -0.96 18.87 -5.23
CA ARG A 595 -1.92 17.79 -5.54
C ARG A 595 -2.00 16.79 -4.39
N ALA A 596 -0.86 16.30 -3.91
CA ALA A 596 -0.81 15.36 -2.78
C ALA A 596 -1.36 15.97 -1.50
N SER A 597 -1.23 17.29 -1.31
CA SER A 597 -1.79 17.99 -0.16
C SER A 597 -3.32 18.00 -0.16
N TYR A 598 -3.99 17.81 -1.31
CA TYR A 598 -5.46 17.78 -1.42
C TYR A 598 -6.06 16.37 -1.32
N ASP A 599 -5.24 15.32 -1.30
CA ASP A 599 -5.73 13.95 -1.21
C ASP A 599 -6.49 13.66 0.11
N PRO A 600 -7.47 12.74 0.08
CA PRO A 600 -8.17 12.33 1.28
C PRO A 600 -7.19 11.68 2.26
N GLY A 601 -7.33 12.02 3.55
CA GLY A 601 -6.50 11.50 4.64
C GLY A 601 -5.23 12.31 4.96
N VAL A 602 -4.90 13.35 4.18
CA VAL A 602 -3.72 14.20 4.44
C VAL A 602 -3.70 14.79 5.86
N LEU A 603 -4.85 15.16 6.42
CA LEU A 603 -4.95 15.71 7.77
C LEU A 603 -4.52 14.68 8.84
N VAL A 604 -4.86 13.40 8.65
CA VAL A 604 -4.46 12.31 9.54
C VAL A 604 -2.93 12.20 9.59
N VAL A 605 -2.28 12.33 8.42
CA VAL A 605 -0.82 12.32 8.31
C VAL A 605 -0.22 13.54 8.98
N LEU A 606 -0.77 14.75 8.77
CA LEU A 606 -0.26 15.98 9.39
C LEU A 606 -0.44 16.02 10.91
N GLU A 607 -1.52 15.46 11.42
CA GLU A 607 -1.70 15.32 12.86
C GLU A 607 -0.60 14.48 13.50
N SER A 608 -0.13 13.45 12.79
CA SER A 608 0.96 12.62 13.27
C SER A 608 2.24 13.41 13.50
N ILE A 609 2.48 14.53 12.79
CA ILE A 609 3.66 15.39 13.01
C ILE A 609 3.69 15.95 14.44
N PHE A 610 2.53 16.30 15.00
CA PHE A 610 2.44 16.85 16.36
C PHE A 610 2.71 15.80 17.44
N SER A 611 2.50 14.52 17.12
CA SER A 611 2.81 13.39 17.99
C SER A 611 4.08 12.64 17.56
N PHE A 612 4.72 13.07 16.47
CA PHE A 612 5.87 12.41 15.88
C PHE A 612 7.07 12.58 16.80
N ASN A 613 7.54 11.48 17.37
CA ASN A 613 8.67 11.48 18.27
C ASN A 613 9.80 10.68 17.63
N LEU A 614 10.94 11.31 17.36
CA LEU A 614 12.16 10.63 16.94
C LEU A 614 12.79 9.98 18.17
N SER A 615 12.09 9.00 18.71
CA SER A 615 12.25 8.51 20.08
C SER A 615 13.65 7.94 20.36
N LEU A 616 14.36 7.49 19.32
CA LEU A 616 15.70 6.91 19.40
C LEU A 616 16.72 7.89 18.83
N ALA A 617 17.75 8.21 19.62
CA ALA A 617 18.83 9.08 19.16
C ALA A 617 19.54 8.47 17.95
N LEU A 618 19.89 9.29 16.96
CA LEU A 618 20.48 8.81 15.72
C LEU A 618 21.85 8.14 15.97
N ASN A 619 22.66 8.68 16.88
CA ASN A 619 23.93 8.05 17.28
C ASN A 619 23.73 6.64 17.86
N TYR A 620 22.66 6.42 18.64
CA TYR A 620 22.33 5.11 19.19
C TYR A 620 21.95 4.10 18.09
N LEU A 621 21.16 4.54 17.10
CA LEU A 621 20.80 3.70 15.94
C LEU A 621 22.04 3.33 15.11
N LEU A 622 22.91 4.29 14.85
CA LEU A 622 24.11 4.09 14.04
C LEU A 622 25.14 3.21 14.75
N GLU A 623 25.33 3.35 16.06
CA GLU A 623 26.22 2.49 16.86
C GLU A 623 25.74 1.03 16.85
N GLY A 624 24.43 0.80 16.90
CA GLY A 624 23.87 -0.54 16.83
C GLY A 624 24.03 -1.23 15.47
N PHE A 625 24.24 -0.47 14.39
CA PHE A 625 24.44 -1.01 13.05
C PHE A 625 25.94 -1.21 12.76
N LYS A 626 26.36 -2.48 12.67
CA LYS A 626 27.76 -2.84 12.38
C LYS A 626 28.20 -2.65 10.92
N GLY A 627 27.26 -2.32 10.03
CA GLY A 627 27.55 -2.07 8.62
C GLY A 627 28.19 -0.72 8.38
N LYS A 628 28.37 -0.37 7.10
CA LYS A 628 29.00 0.90 6.72
C LYS A 628 27.94 1.99 6.54
N VAL A 629 28.23 3.18 7.06
CA VAL A 629 27.34 4.34 7.02
C VAL A 629 28.04 5.51 6.34
N LEU A 630 27.36 6.09 5.36
CA LEU A 630 27.73 7.34 4.70
C LEU A 630 26.69 8.42 5.06
N ILE A 631 27.17 9.61 5.40
CA ILE A 631 26.35 10.78 5.70
C ILE A 631 26.70 11.86 4.68
N ILE A 632 25.71 12.28 3.91
CA ILE A 632 25.79 13.41 2.99
C ILE A 632 25.01 14.56 3.63
N GLN A 633 25.70 15.65 3.97
CA GLN A 633 25.12 16.80 4.65
C GLN A 633 25.25 18.05 3.79
N GLY A 634 24.13 18.63 3.38
CA GLY A 634 24.06 19.98 2.85
C GLY A 634 24.31 20.99 3.96
N MET A 635 25.36 21.81 3.80
CA MET A 635 25.83 22.74 4.83
C MET A 635 25.05 24.06 4.89
N LYS A 636 24.15 24.31 3.94
CA LYS A 636 23.23 25.45 3.89
C LYS A 636 21.79 25.05 4.19
N ASP A 637 21.57 23.93 4.87
CA ASP A 637 20.24 23.46 5.25
C ASP A 637 19.52 24.52 6.13
N PRO A 638 18.36 25.06 5.72
CA PRO A 638 17.61 26.04 6.51
C PRO A 638 16.83 25.40 7.66
N ILE A 639 16.66 24.07 7.68
CA ILE A 639 15.86 23.35 8.68
C ILE A 639 16.72 22.90 9.85
N THR A 640 17.99 22.55 9.61
CA THR A 640 18.89 22.04 10.65
C THR A 640 20.19 22.81 10.71
N ASP A 641 20.72 23.06 11.92
CA ASP A 641 22.08 23.60 12.09
C ASP A 641 23.11 22.54 11.68
N SER A 642 23.48 22.59 10.41
CA SER A 642 24.37 21.61 9.78
C SER A 642 25.76 21.59 10.40
N LYS A 643 26.27 22.75 10.86
CA LYS A 643 27.61 22.83 11.46
C LYS A 643 27.63 22.10 12.80
N SER A 644 26.69 22.43 13.68
CA SER A 644 26.56 21.78 14.99
C SER A 644 26.27 20.29 14.83
N LYS A 645 25.38 19.91 13.91
CA LYS A 645 25.04 18.52 13.65
C LYS A 645 26.24 17.69 13.17
N VAL A 646 27.01 18.19 12.21
CA VAL A 646 28.20 17.49 11.71
C VAL A 646 29.27 17.36 12.80
N ALA A 647 29.46 18.40 13.62
CA ALA A 647 30.37 18.33 14.76
C ALA A 647 29.96 17.21 15.74
N MET A 648 28.67 17.16 16.10
CA MET A 648 28.12 16.13 16.99
C MET A 648 28.24 14.71 16.41
N ILE A 649 28.03 14.55 15.10
CA ILE A 649 28.21 13.25 14.42
C ILE A 649 29.68 12.83 14.46
N LYS A 650 30.62 13.75 14.17
CA LYS A 650 32.07 13.46 14.21
C LYS A 650 32.51 13.03 15.61
N GLU A 651 31.94 13.63 16.65
CA GLU A 651 32.27 13.34 18.04
C GLU A 651 31.64 12.03 18.54
N HIS A 652 30.38 11.75 18.19
CA HIS A 652 29.59 10.69 18.82
C HIS A 652 29.23 9.49 17.92
N CYS A 653 29.60 9.50 16.63
CA CYS A 653 29.33 8.40 15.70
C CYS A 653 30.64 7.89 15.07
N PRO A 654 31.48 7.13 15.80
CA PRO A 654 32.74 6.65 15.25
C PRO A 654 32.50 5.69 14.06
N GLY A 655 33.31 5.83 13.02
CA GLY A 655 33.28 4.92 11.86
C GLY A 655 32.30 5.28 10.74
N VAL A 656 31.56 6.38 10.87
CA VAL A 656 30.74 6.94 9.78
C VAL A 656 31.61 7.75 8.82
N VAL A 657 31.29 7.70 7.53
CA VAL A 657 31.93 8.55 6.52
C VAL A 657 31.05 9.77 6.30
N ILE A 658 31.62 10.97 6.36
CA ILE A 658 30.88 12.22 6.17
C ILE A 658 31.32 12.89 4.87
N ARG A 659 30.35 13.42 4.12
CA ARG A 659 30.52 14.27 2.94
C ARG A 659 29.69 15.53 3.15
N GLU A 660 30.39 16.65 3.31
CA GLU A 660 29.79 17.96 3.44
C GLU A 660 29.63 18.55 2.03
N LEU A 661 28.43 19.00 1.69
CA LEU A 661 28.12 19.60 0.40
C LEU A 661 27.67 21.04 0.58
N ASP A 662 28.03 21.90 -0.36
CA ASP A 662 27.42 23.21 -0.47
C ASP A 662 26.02 23.07 -1.09
N SER A 663 25.02 22.70 -0.28
CA SER A 663 23.62 22.52 -0.65
C SER A 663 22.70 22.74 0.57
N GLY A 664 21.41 22.92 0.32
CA GLY A 664 20.37 23.01 1.33
C GLY A 664 19.88 21.66 1.85
N HIS A 665 18.57 21.57 2.08
CA HIS A 665 17.93 20.41 2.74
C HIS A 665 17.78 19.19 1.83
N CYS A 666 17.71 19.42 0.52
CA CYS A 666 17.49 18.37 -0.48
C CYS A 666 18.71 18.19 -1.41
N PRO A 667 19.92 17.85 -0.91
CA PRO A 667 21.11 17.74 -1.78
C PRO A 667 20.91 16.82 -2.98
N HIS A 668 20.17 15.71 -2.77
CA HIS A 668 19.90 14.71 -3.80
C HIS A 668 19.16 15.27 -5.02
N ASP A 669 18.30 16.29 -4.85
CA ASP A 669 17.61 16.97 -5.94
C ASP A 669 18.23 18.33 -6.29
N GLU A 670 18.90 19.02 -5.36
CA GLU A 670 19.55 20.31 -5.63
C GLU A 670 20.88 20.17 -6.39
N LYS A 671 21.68 19.16 -6.03
CA LYS A 671 22.98 18.85 -6.64
C LYS A 671 23.08 17.35 -6.96
N PRO A 672 22.18 16.82 -7.83
CA PRO A 672 22.09 15.40 -8.09
C PRO A 672 23.40 14.82 -8.62
N GLU A 673 24.15 15.54 -9.47
CA GLU A 673 25.37 15.02 -10.08
C GLU A 673 26.45 14.70 -9.04
N GLU A 674 26.66 15.60 -8.08
CA GLU A 674 27.63 15.45 -7.00
C GLU A 674 27.21 14.34 -6.02
N VAL A 675 25.93 14.32 -5.65
CA VAL A 675 25.37 13.28 -4.77
C VAL A 675 25.44 11.90 -5.42
N ASN A 676 25.08 11.78 -6.71
CA ASN A 676 25.12 10.53 -7.44
C ASN A 676 26.54 9.99 -7.56
N SER A 677 27.51 10.86 -7.88
CA SER A 677 28.93 10.45 -7.94
C SER A 677 29.41 9.89 -6.60
N ILE A 678 29.06 10.53 -5.49
CA ILE A 678 29.41 10.07 -4.14
C ILE A 678 28.76 8.70 -3.85
N ILE A 679 27.47 8.55 -4.17
CA ILE A 679 26.71 7.33 -3.95
C ILE A 679 27.26 6.16 -4.76
N CYS A 680 27.51 6.36 -6.06
CA CYS A 680 28.02 5.30 -6.93
C CYS A 680 29.42 4.86 -6.51
N GLN A 681 30.31 5.81 -6.16
CA GLN A 681 31.62 5.47 -5.63
C GLN A 681 31.53 4.70 -4.30
N TRP A 682 30.57 5.07 -3.44
CA TRP A 682 30.31 4.38 -2.18
C TRP A 682 29.89 2.92 -2.42
N ILE A 683 28.89 2.68 -3.28
CA ILE A 683 28.43 1.33 -3.63
C ILE A 683 29.60 0.50 -4.15
N LEU A 684 30.34 1.00 -5.14
CA LEU A 684 31.50 0.31 -5.71
C LEU A 684 32.55 -0.06 -4.65
N THR A 685 32.79 0.82 -3.69
CA THR A 685 33.75 0.58 -2.60
C THR A 685 33.29 -0.53 -1.66
N ILE A 686 32.00 -0.58 -1.33
CA ILE A 686 31.43 -1.62 -0.47
C ILE A 686 31.45 -2.97 -1.18
N GLU A 687 30.97 -3.01 -2.42
CA GLU A 687 30.86 -4.24 -3.22
C GLU A 687 32.23 -4.86 -3.53
N SER A 688 33.24 -4.04 -3.85
CA SER A 688 34.61 -4.52 -4.08
C SER A 688 35.21 -5.20 -2.83
N ARG A 689 34.85 -4.73 -1.63
CA ARG A 689 35.31 -5.31 -0.36
C ARG A 689 34.58 -6.62 -0.05
N VAL A 690 33.27 -6.67 -0.29
CA VAL A 690 32.49 -7.90 -0.13
C VAL A 690 33.03 -8.99 -1.06
N PHE A 691 33.31 -8.64 -2.33
CA PHE A 691 33.91 -9.56 -3.28
C PHE A 691 35.30 -10.07 -2.82
N SER A 692 36.15 -9.16 -2.34
CA SER A 692 37.49 -9.53 -1.83
C SER A 692 37.42 -10.46 -0.61
N GLN A 693 36.47 -10.25 0.30
CA GLN A 693 36.25 -11.10 1.47
C GLN A 693 35.63 -12.46 1.14
N ALA A 694 34.87 -12.56 0.04
CA ALA A 694 34.29 -13.82 -0.42
C ALA A 694 35.31 -14.71 -1.16
N CYS A 695 36.35 -14.10 -1.73
CA CYS A 695 37.43 -14.81 -2.44
C CYS A 695 38.61 -15.21 -1.54
N SER A 696 38.70 -14.67 -0.33
CA SER A 696 39.66 -15.05 0.72
C SER A 696 39.10 -16.11 1.65
#